data_AF-A0A951QDE5-F1
#
_entry.id   AF-A0A951QDE5-F1
#
_cell.length_a   1.000
_cell.length_b   1.000
_cell.length_c   1.000
_cell.angle_alpha   90.00
_cell.angle_beta   90.00
_cell.angle_gamma   90.00
#
_symmetry.space_group_name_H-M   'P 1'
#
loop_
_entity.id
_entity.type
_entity.pdbx_description
1 polymer ?
#
loop_
_entity_poly.entity_id
_entity_poly.type
_entity_poly.pdbx_seq_one_letter_code
_entity_poly.pdbx_strand_id
1 'polypeptide(L)'
;MGKNWAITIGINGYRNLQRLSYAQRDAEAMRDYFRNEVQFEQVYHFSDDSPPIAQDYGEDIDSTPTYTTLSRFLHVRFEQPFLKAGDNLWFFFAGHGVRDEGRDYLMPIDAYLQDIQRSALSLYYITERLRRCGADNVVMLLDACRSEGRRDGLGIGTEVLGTEIQQGVITLFSCSPRQVSYEIDQLQQGAFTHTLLEALRIQGEGNCATVERLYQRLRDRLPQINQHFDKPVQVPYAVVEPASKYHLILLPRFATLRDAETLKLDAFRAEGTGDFELAEGFWIRVLMVSPADQDALDGIRRIDRLRHNPAPPTPPTRPFGGARSVSSGRFFLLISRLFSVPRVSTLRLSLPLSRRRLLQIASFSGAGLGTAFLGQALFRPTLESQTAKPLPSTSSASTNLKLEPFEFAMVTVDAIGQQNKPEQKQAQVFKEDLGSGVVLDMMMIPNGTFQMGSPETELERLGRERPQHSVAIQSFLMGKFQVTQAQWKAFAGLPKVKLDLKPDPSTFKGSDRPVENISWDDAVEFCDRLSKKTGRQYRLPSEAEWEYACRAETKTPFHFGETVTTDLANYRGRDWKSQGKTDAGNYSQGTKGVFREATTSVGSFKVANAFGLYDMHGNVWEWCADHWHENYQGAPTDGKAWLSEKNNQFRLIRGGSWFNNPRDCRSAYRNYFNPDVRLINIGFRVVCVLSRTL
;
A
#
# COMPACT_ATOMS: atom_id res chain seq x y z
N MET A 1 15.69 26.97 -6.70
CA MET A 1 14.94 26.19 -5.70
C MET A 1 13.45 26.41 -5.93
N GLY A 2 12.60 25.44 -5.59
CA GLY A 2 11.16 25.67 -5.44
C GLY A 2 10.85 26.37 -4.12
N LYS A 3 9.75 27.13 -4.11
CA LYS A 3 9.29 27.91 -2.95
C LYS A 3 8.70 27.02 -1.87
N ASN A 4 8.74 27.46 -0.62
CA ASN A 4 8.24 26.73 0.54
C ASN A 4 7.32 27.66 1.34
N TRP A 5 6.02 27.36 1.32
CA TRP A 5 5.00 28.19 1.93
C TRP A 5 4.32 27.39 3.06
N ALA A 6 4.00 28.06 4.17
CA ALA A 6 3.31 27.44 5.29
C ALA A 6 2.07 28.23 5.74
N ILE A 7 1.08 27.50 6.22
CA ILE A 7 -0.04 27.96 7.03
C ILE A 7 0.06 27.22 8.37
N THR A 8 0.03 27.96 9.47
CA THR A 8 0.05 27.42 10.83
C THR A 8 -1.16 27.96 11.60
N ILE A 9 -1.92 27.06 12.22
CA ILE A 9 -3.14 27.39 12.97
C ILE A 9 -3.05 26.69 14.34
N GLY A 10 -3.22 27.45 15.42
CA GLY A 10 -3.14 26.93 16.79
C GLY A 10 -4.14 27.62 17.70
N ILE A 11 -5.10 26.87 18.25
CA ILE A 11 -6.26 27.43 18.95
C ILE A 11 -6.40 26.80 20.33
N ASN A 12 -6.23 27.61 21.38
CA ASN A 12 -6.50 27.24 22.76
C ASN A 12 -7.89 27.75 23.21
N GLY A 13 -8.22 29.01 22.89
CA GLY A 13 -9.25 29.84 23.49
C GLY A 13 -10.66 29.72 22.90
N TYR A 14 -11.14 28.50 22.63
CA TYR A 14 -12.47 28.28 22.06
C TYR A 14 -13.60 28.95 22.85
N ARG A 15 -14.56 29.53 22.12
CA ARG A 15 -15.75 30.20 22.68
C ARG A 15 -16.83 29.21 23.15
N ASN A 16 -16.95 28.05 22.48
CA ASN A 16 -18.03 27.09 22.70
C ASN A 16 -17.55 25.63 22.92
N LEU A 17 -16.25 25.39 23.06
CA LEU A 17 -15.64 24.06 23.28
C LEU A 17 -14.73 24.10 24.51
N GLN A 18 -14.31 22.93 25.00
CA GLN A 18 -13.25 22.83 26.02
C GLN A 18 -11.97 23.55 25.56
N ARG A 19 -11.39 24.38 26.45
CA ARG A 19 -10.11 25.07 26.21
C ARG A 19 -8.94 24.07 26.12
N LEU A 20 -8.02 24.29 25.17
CA LEU A 20 -6.73 23.57 25.10
C LEU A 20 -5.59 24.39 25.74
N SER A 21 -4.45 23.74 25.98
CA SER A 21 -3.34 24.30 26.77
C SER A 21 -2.18 24.80 25.91
N TYR A 22 -1.81 24.04 24.88
CA TYR A 22 -0.57 24.22 24.11
C TYR A 22 -0.77 24.26 22.59
N ALA A 23 -1.99 24.03 22.07
CA ALA A 23 -2.27 24.06 20.63
C ALA A 23 -1.85 25.38 19.94
N GLN A 24 -2.00 26.53 20.61
CA GLN A 24 -1.39 27.80 20.17
C GLN A 24 0.13 27.65 19.99
N ARG A 25 0.83 27.28 21.06
CA ARG A 25 2.28 27.17 21.15
C ARG A 25 2.87 26.13 20.21
N ASP A 26 2.12 25.09 19.89
CA ASP A 26 2.47 24.10 18.86
C ASP A 26 2.50 24.74 17.46
N ALA A 27 1.51 25.56 17.12
CA ALA A 27 1.52 26.33 15.87
C ALA A 27 2.60 27.42 15.85
N GLU A 28 2.91 28.05 17.00
CA GLU A 28 4.04 28.99 17.14
C GLU A 28 5.38 28.29 16.92
N ALA A 29 5.59 27.11 17.52
CA ALA A 29 6.82 26.33 17.36
C ALA A 29 6.99 25.82 15.92
N MET A 30 5.91 25.43 15.24
CA MET A 30 5.93 25.10 13.81
C MET A 30 6.18 26.33 12.93
N ARG A 31 5.56 27.49 13.25
CA ARG A 31 5.81 28.77 12.57
C ARG A 31 7.28 29.15 12.65
N ASP A 32 7.87 29.04 13.83
CA ASP A 32 9.26 29.45 14.08
C ASP A 32 10.27 28.46 13.50
N TYR A 33 9.96 27.16 13.48
CA TYR A 33 10.72 26.20 12.68
C TYR A 33 10.70 26.57 11.19
N PHE A 34 9.51 26.77 10.61
CA PHE A 34 9.36 27.13 9.18
C PHE A 34 10.06 28.44 8.83
N ARG A 35 9.92 29.48 9.66
CA ARG A 35 10.45 30.83 9.39
C ARG A 35 11.95 30.94 9.69
N ASN A 36 12.42 30.36 10.80
CA ASN A 36 13.74 30.67 11.35
C ASN A 36 14.77 29.55 11.09
N GLU A 37 14.37 28.27 11.08
CA GLU A 37 15.29 27.14 10.89
C GLU A 37 15.42 26.72 9.43
N VAL A 38 14.28 26.57 8.73
CA VAL A 38 14.24 26.18 7.30
C VAL A 38 13.96 27.33 6.32
N GLN A 39 13.68 28.53 6.83
CA GLN A 39 13.62 29.78 6.06
C GLN A 39 12.62 29.78 4.88
N PHE A 40 11.39 29.34 5.15
CA PHE A 40 10.27 29.36 4.21
C PHE A 40 9.93 30.80 3.77
N GLU A 41 9.69 31.00 2.48
CA GLU A 41 9.46 32.32 1.88
C GLU A 41 8.16 33.00 2.35
N GLN A 42 7.17 32.24 2.83
CA GLN A 42 5.96 32.79 3.45
C GLN A 42 5.43 31.85 4.52
N VAL A 43 5.11 32.40 5.70
CA VAL A 43 4.49 31.66 6.82
C VAL A 43 3.30 32.45 7.35
N TYR A 44 2.09 32.07 6.94
CA TYR A 44 0.83 32.55 7.51
C TYR A 44 0.59 31.89 8.88
N HIS A 45 0.10 32.65 9.85
CA HIS A 45 -0.02 32.20 11.23
C HIS A 45 -1.26 32.74 11.92
N PHE A 46 -2.11 31.84 12.41
CA PHE A 46 -3.39 32.15 13.04
C PHE A 46 -3.44 31.53 14.45
N SER A 47 -3.53 32.36 15.49
CA SER A 47 -3.75 31.95 16.88
C SER A 47 -4.74 32.86 17.58
N ASP A 48 -5.12 32.53 18.82
CA ASP A 48 -6.07 33.31 19.62
C ASP A 48 -5.67 34.79 19.83
N ASP A 49 -4.38 35.10 19.64
CA ASP A 49 -3.69 36.33 20.02
C ASP A 49 -2.63 36.81 19.00
N SER A 50 -2.45 36.14 17.86
CA SER A 50 -1.41 36.51 16.90
C SER A 50 -1.68 37.89 16.28
N PRO A 51 -0.64 38.67 15.92
CA PRO A 51 -0.83 39.94 15.25
C PRO A 51 -1.36 39.76 13.81
N PRO A 52 -2.11 40.74 13.26
CA PRO A 52 -2.61 40.70 11.88
C PRO A 52 -1.51 40.40 10.85
N ILE A 53 -1.87 39.67 9.81
CA ILE A 53 -0.91 39.25 8.78
C ILE A 53 -0.84 40.31 7.68
N ALA A 54 0.29 41.00 7.61
CA ALA A 54 0.57 42.03 6.62
C ALA A 54 0.32 41.57 5.17
N GLN A 55 -0.20 42.46 4.34
CA GLN A 55 -0.35 42.26 2.89
C GLN A 55 0.46 43.29 2.08
N ASP A 56 0.92 42.91 0.88
CA ASP A 56 1.55 43.83 -0.07
C ASP A 56 0.57 44.89 -0.62
N TYR A 57 -0.74 44.62 -0.55
CA TYR A 57 -1.82 45.50 -0.97
C TYR A 57 -3.14 45.09 -0.30
N GLY A 58 -3.81 46.04 0.37
CA GLY A 58 -5.10 45.82 1.03
C GLY A 58 -5.09 46.27 2.49
N GLU A 59 -6.03 45.74 3.28
CA GLU A 59 -5.96 45.75 4.74
C GLU A 59 -5.31 44.44 5.21
N ASP A 60 -4.59 44.49 6.33
CA ASP A 60 -3.97 43.30 6.93
C ASP A 60 -5.01 42.22 7.26
N ILE A 61 -4.63 40.95 7.10
CA ILE A 61 -5.54 39.84 7.40
C ILE A 61 -5.70 39.75 8.91
N ASP A 62 -6.94 39.81 9.41
CA ASP A 62 -7.26 39.31 10.74
C ASP A 62 -6.68 37.90 10.90
N SER A 63 -5.89 37.73 11.95
CA SER A 63 -5.16 36.52 12.28
C SER A 63 -5.93 35.64 13.27
N THR A 64 -7.04 36.14 13.83
CA THR A 64 -7.92 35.38 14.74
C THR A 64 -8.53 34.19 13.99
N PRO A 65 -8.38 32.94 14.45
CA PRO A 65 -8.83 31.75 13.73
C PRO A 65 -10.35 31.50 13.85
N THR A 66 -11.16 32.46 13.39
CA THR A 66 -12.62 32.32 13.25
C THR A 66 -13.00 31.57 11.98
N TYR A 67 -14.22 31.01 11.94
CA TYR A 67 -14.76 30.40 10.73
C TYR A 67 -14.77 31.38 9.56
N THR A 68 -15.15 32.63 9.80
CA THR A 68 -15.22 33.67 8.75
C THR A 68 -13.82 34.02 8.25
N THR A 69 -12.87 34.23 9.17
CA THR A 69 -11.48 34.61 8.87
C THR A 69 -10.77 33.52 8.07
N LEU A 70 -10.80 32.28 8.56
CA LEU A 70 -10.15 31.13 7.92
C LEU A 70 -10.83 30.75 6.59
N SER A 71 -12.17 30.76 6.54
CA SER A 71 -12.88 30.42 5.29
C SER A 71 -12.67 31.48 4.21
N ARG A 72 -12.67 32.78 4.55
CA ARG A 72 -12.34 33.89 3.63
C ARG A 72 -10.89 33.81 3.16
N PHE A 73 -9.93 33.58 4.07
CA PHE A 73 -8.53 33.42 3.71
C PHE A 73 -8.33 32.26 2.75
N LEU A 74 -8.83 31.06 3.09
CA LEU A 74 -8.77 29.89 2.19
C LEU A 74 -9.52 30.10 0.88
N HIS A 75 -10.60 30.89 0.86
CA HIS A 75 -11.33 31.19 -0.37
C HIS A 75 -10.51 32.06 -1.32
N VAL A 76 -10.07 33.24 -0.84
CA VAL A 76 -9.43 34.28 -1.65
C VAL A 76 -7.98 33.91 -1.99
N ARG A 77 -7.20 33.42 -1.00
CA ARG A 77 -5.78 33.11 -1.22
C ARG A 77 -5.57 31.96 -2.22
N PHE A 78 -6.57 31.08 -2.37
CA PHE A 78 -6.56 29.91 -3.25
C PHE A 78 -7.62 30.00 -4.37
N GLU A 79 -8.05 31.22 -4.72
CA GLU A 79 -8.86 31.45 -5.92
C GLU A 79 -8.02 31.32 -7.20
N GLN A 80 -6.75 31.71 -7.14
CA GLN A 80 -5.77 31.61 -8.22
C GLN A 80 -4.51 30.88 -7.75
N PRO A 81 -3.82 30.12 -8.62
CA PRO A 81 -2.55 29.49 -8.29
C PRO A 81 -1.45 30.54 -8.06
N PHE A 82 -0.54 30.25 -7.12
CA PHE A 82 0.54 31.13 -6.68
C PHE A 82 1.87 30.41 -6.43
N LEU A 83 1.83 29.07 -6.46
CA LEU A 83 2.95 28.14 -6.51
C LEU A 83 2.88 27.37 -7.83
N LYS A 84 3.91 26.57 -8.11
CA LYS A 84 4.02 25.70 -9.30
C LYS A 84 4.58 24.33 -8.93
N ALA A 85 4.63 23.42 -9.90
CA ALA A 85 5.32 22.14 -9.74
C ALA A 85 6.77 22.34 -9.25
N GLY A 86 7.15 21.58 -8.22
CA GLY A 86 8.43 21.69 -7.51
C GLY A 86 8.45 22.65 -6.32
N ASP A 87 7.40 23.46 -6.11
CA ASP A 87 7.18 24.22 -4.88
C ASP A 87 6.45 23.36 -3.82
N ASN A 88 6.52 23.76 -2.54
CA ASN A 88 5.91 23.09 -1.39
C ASN A 88 4.90 24.00 -0.68
N LEU A 89 3.75 23.44 -0.30
CA LEU A 89 2.80 24.04 0.63
C LEU A 89 2.57 23.14 1.85
N TRP A 90 2.74 23.69 3.04
CA TRP A 90 2.47 23.03 4.31
C TRP A 90 1.27 23.68 5.01
N PHE A 91 0.35 22.87 5.52
CA PHE A 91 -0.76 23.27 6.36
C PHE A 91 -0.64 22.53 7.69
N PHE A 92 -0.41 23.25 8.78
CA PHE A 92 -0.38 22.70 10.14
C PHE A 92 -1.56 23.25 10.94
N PHE A 93 -2.30 22.36 11.60
CA PHE A 93 -3.37 22.69 12.53
C PHE A 93 -3.20 21.94 13.85
N ALA A 94 -3.18 22.68 14.96
CA ALA A 94 -3.35 22.18 16.31
C ALA A 94 -4.64 22.77 16.91
N GLY A 95 -5.49 21.92 17.48
CA GLY A 95 -6.82 22.34 17.93
C GLY A 95 -7.79 21.17 18.13
N HIS A 96 -9.10 21.44 18.03
CA HIS A 96 -10.14 20.40 18.05
C HIS A 96 -10.52 19.96 16.64
N GLY A 97 -10.75 18.66 16.47
CA GLY A 97 -11.33 18.09 15.27
C GLY A 97 -12.50 17.16 15.59
N VAL A 98 -13.58 17.26 14.82
CA VAL A 98 -14.84 16.53 15.06
C VAL A 98 -15.31 15.82 13.79
N ARG A 99 -16.09 14.74 13.95
CA ARG A 99 -16.74 14.04 12.85
C ARG A 99 -18.26 14.25 12.90
N ASP A 100 -18.84 14.66 11.77
CA ASP A 100 -20.27 14.91 11.63
C ASP A 100 -20.81 14.31 10.31
N GLU A 101 -21.92 13.56 10.38
CA GLU A 101 -22.52 12.85 9.24
C GLU A 101 -21.52 12.01 8.41
N GLY A 102 -20.46 11.50 9.05
CA GLY A 102 -19.39 10.76 8.40
C GLY A 102 -18.30 11.62 7.76
N ARG A 103 -18.45 12.94 7.72
CA ARG A 103 -17.45 13.91 7.26
C ARG A 103 -16.56 14.41 8.40
N ASP A 104 -15.30 14.69 8.09
CA ASP A 104 -14.29 15.13 9.05
C ASP A 104 -14.10 16.66 9.02
N TYR A 105 -14.07 17.32 10.18
CA TYR A 105 -14.01 18.78 10.33
C TYR A 105 -12.92 19.25 11.32
N LEU A 106 -12.31 20.40 11.03
CA LEU A 106 -11.49 21.18 11.96
C LEU A 106 -12.32 22.32 12.54
N MET A 107 -12.14 22.61 13.84
CA MET A 107 -12.94 23.59 14.57
C MET A 107 -12.22 24.94 14.67
N PRO A 108 -12.78 26.04 14.13
CA PRO A 108 -12.39 27.41 14.46
C PRO A 108 -12.72 27.82 15.91
N ILE A 109 -12.19 28.95 16.37
CA ILE A 109 -12.38 29.47 17.73
C ILE A 109 -13.86 29.72 18.10
N ASP A 110 -14.70 29.99 17.10
CA ASP A 110 -16.13 30.27 17.21
C ASP A 110 -17.04 29.11 16.75
N ALA A 111 -16.48 27.93 16.50
CA ALA A 111 -17.23 26.73 16.09
C ALA A 111 -18.32 26.32 17.08
N TYR A 112 -19.38 25.65 16.62
CA TYR A 112 -20.55 25.29 17.42
C TYR A 112 -21.01 23.85 17.16
N LEU A 113 -20.97 22.99 18.19
CA LEU A 113 -21.24 21.54 18.09
C LEU A 113 -22.66 21.18 17.59
N GLN A 114 -23.59 22.12 17.60
CA GLN A 114 -24.98 21.92 17.18
C GLN A 114 -25.22 22.31 15.71
N ASP A 115 -24.28 23.04 15.09
CA ASP A 115 -24.29 23.42 13.67
C ASP A 115 -22.86 23.36 13.08
N ILE A 116 -22.25 22.17 13.18
CA ILE A 116 -20.87 21.91 12.74
C ILE A 116 -20.71 22.26 11.26
N GLN A 117 -21.72 21.97 10.43
CA GLN A 117 -21.65 22.14 8.97
C GLN A 117 -21.57 23.60 8.52
N ARG A 118 -21.96 24.56 9.37
CA ARG A 118 -21.89 26.01 9.08
C ARG A 118 -20.86 26.77 9.93
N SER A 119 -20.32 26.14 10.98
CA SER A 119 -19.39 26.77 11.93
C SER A 119 -18.00 26.12 11.99
N ALA A 120 -17.80 24.97 11.34
CA ALA A 120 -16.53 24.25 11.25
C ALA A 120 -16.08 24.04 9.79
N LEU A 121 -14.77 23.89 9.59
CA LEU A 121 -14.19 23.71 8.25
C LEU A 121 -14.02 22.22 7.94
N SER A 122 -14.76 21.70 6.96
CA SER A 122 -14.59 20.31 6.53
C SER A 122 -13.20 20.10 5.91
N LEU A 123 -12.58 18.95 6.18
CA LEU A 123 -11.30 18.58 5.57
C LEU A 123 -11.42 18.54 4.03
N TYR A 124 -12.58 18.15 3.49
CA TYR A 124 -12.88 18.23 2.06
C TYR A 124 -12.74 19.66 1.50
N TYR A 125 -13.32 20.67 2.16
CA TYR A 125 -13.17 22.07 1.73
C TYR A 125 -11.71 22.53 1.81
N ILE A 126 -10.99 22.13 2.86
CA ILE A 126 -9.59 22.48 3.05
C ILE A 126 -8.73 21.84 1.94
N THR A 127 -8.83 20.54 1.68
CA THR A 127 -8.03 19.89 0.62
C THR A 127 -8.36 20.45 -0.76
N GLU A 128 -9.64 20.67 -1.09
CA GLU A 128 -10.06 21.29 -2.36
C GLU A 128 -9.59 22.74 -2.53
N ARG A 129 -9.31 23.47 -1.45
CA ARG A 129 -8.66 24.79 -1.53
C ARG A 129 -7.14 24.66 -1.64
N LEU A 130 -6.49 23.88 -0.78
CA LEU A 130 -5.04 23.71 -0.80
C LEU A 130 -4.52 23.19 -2.16
N ARG A 131 -5.25 22.27 -2.82
CA ARG A 131 -4.92 21.77 -4.18
C ARG A 131 -4.84 22.87 -5.25
N ARG A 132 -5.50 24.01 -5.06
CA ARG A 132 -5.54 25.12 -6.04
C ARG A 132 -4.31 26.04 -6.00
N CYS A 133 -3.39 25.85 -5.05
CA CYS A 133 -2.19 26.68 -4.98
C CYS A 133 -1.25 26.52 -6.18
N GLY A 134 -1.31 25.39 -6.89
CA GLY A 134 -0.41 25.05 -8.02
C GLY A 134 0.86 24.29 -7.61
N ALA A 135 1.11 24.06 -6.31
CA ALA A 135 2.14 23.14 -5.85
C ALA A 135 1.68 21.69 -6.01
N ASP A 136 2.60 20.84 -6.47
CA ASP A 136 2.45 19.38 -6.52
C ASP A 136 2.83 18.70 -5.19
N ASN A 137 3.56 19.39 -4.30
CA ASN A 137 3.75 19.02 -2.89
C ASN A 137 2.80 19.83 -1.99
N VAL A 138 1.65 19.26 -1.61
CA VAL A 138 0.77 19.78 -0.56
C VAL A 138 0.80 18.82 0.63
N VAL A 139 1.22 19.31 1.80
CA VAL A 139 1.36 18.55 3.06
C VAL A 139 0.41 19.12 4.10
N MET A 140 -0.39 18.27 4.73
CA MET A 140 -1.34 18.60 5.79
C MET A 140 -0.98 17.84 7.07
N LEU A 141 -0.75 18.55 8.16
CA LEU A 141 -0.34 18.02 9.46
C LEU A 141 -1.40 18.40 10.49
N LEU A 142 -2.03 17.40 11.11
CA LEU A 142 -3.20 17.60 11.98
C LEU A 142 -2.92 17.07 13.39
N ASP A 143 -2.52 17.97 14.30
CA ASP A 143 -2.47 17.72 15.74
C ASP A 143 -3.81 18.06 16.41
N ALA A 144 -4.86 17.41 15.94
CA ALA A 144 -6.22 17.67 16.36
C ALA A 144 -6.66 16.73 17.49
N CYS A 145 -7.00 17.32 18.64
CA CYS A 145 -7.60 16.66 19.78
C CYS A 145 -9.01 16.13 19.44
N ARG A 146 -9.43 15.09 20.16
CA ARG A 146 -10.70 14.37 19.95
C ARG A 146 -11.44 14.21 21.28
N SER A 147 -11.92 15.32 21.82
CA SER A 147 -12.59 15.36 23.12
C SER A 147 -13.75 16.35 23.14
N GLU A 148 -14.86 16.02 22.47
CA GLU A 148 -16.22 16.06 23.01
C GLU A 148 -17.30 15.60 21.99
N GLY A 149 -18.40 15.03 22.48
CA GLY A 149 -19.71 15.25 21.86
C GLY A 149 -20.54 14.09 21.29
N ARG A 150 -19.98 12.95 20.82
CA ARG A 150 -20.79 11.92 20.11
C ARG A 150 -20.53 10.45 20.50
N ARG A 151 -21.58 9.63 20.30
CA ARG A 151 -21.74 8.23 20.79
C ARG A 151 -21.10 7.15 19.91
N ASP A 152 -20.65 7.52 18.72
CA ASP A 152 -20.09 6.63 17.69
C ASP A 152 -18.59 6.33 17.89
N GLY A 153 -17.86 7.17 18.62
CA GLY A 153 -16.49 6.88 19.06
C GLY A 153 -15.46 6.80 17.92
N LEU A 154 -15.79 7.32 16.74
CA LEU A 154 -14.91 7.35 15.56
C LEU A 154 -14.25 8.72 15.44
N GLY A 155 -12.92 8.74 15.48
CA GLY A 155 -12.13 9.96 15.30
C GLY A 155 -12.04 10.44 13.86
N ILE A 156 -11.73 11.74 13.72
CA ILE A 156 -11.44 12.39 12.43
C ILE A 156 -10.43 11.61 11.59
N GLY A 157 -10.69 11.60 10.28
CA GLY A 157 -9.92 10.92 9.24
C GLY A 157 -10.40 9.49 8.97
N THR A 158 -11.62 9.14 9.38
CA THR A 158 -12.31 7.89 8.96
C THR A 158 -13.14 8.05 7.70
N GLU A 159 -13.37 9.27 7.20
CA GLU A 159 -13.91 9.53 5.85
C GLU A 159 -12.91 9.11 4.75
N VAL A 160 -11.62 9.22 5.08
CA VAL A 160 -10.50 9.17 4.15
C VAL A 160 -10.09 7.75 3.76
N LEU A 161 -10.54 6.73 4.50
CA LEU A 161 -10.19 5.31 4.29
C LEU A 161 -10.83 4.66 3.04
N GLY A 162 -11.32 5.44 2.07
CA GLY A 162 -11.94 4.90 0.84
C GLY A 162 -12.47 5.91 -0.18
N THR A 163 -11.95 7.14 -0.26
CA THR A 163 -12.49 8.18 -1.17
C THR A 163 -11.42 9.03 -1.86
N GLU A 164 -11.79 9.64 -2.99
CA GLU A 164 -10.94 10.49 -3.85
C GLU A 164 -10.50 11.83 -3.20
N ILE A 165 -11.03 12.13 -2.01
CA ILE A 165 -11.00 13.42 -1.30
C ILE A 165 -9.60 13.97 -1.00
N GLN A 166 -8.58 13.11 -0.96
CA GLN A 166 -7.19 13.50 -0.69
C GLN A 166 -6.22 13.22 -1.84
N GLN A 167 -6.70 12.94 -3.06
CA GLN A 167 -5.81 12.74 -4.21
C GLN A 167 -4.90 13.97 -4.44
N GLY A 168 -3.60 13.77 -4.26
CA GLY A 168 -2.59 14.82 -4.40
C GLY A 168 -2.19 15.53 -3.10
N VAL A 169 -2.89 15.32 -1.99
CA VAL A 169 -2.53 15.87 -0.66
C VAL A 169 -1.94 14.77 0.22
N ILE A 170 -0.78 15.04 0.82
CA ILE A 170 -0.14 14.20 1.83
C ILE A 170 -0.70 14.62 3.19
N THR A 171 -1.42 13.75 3.90
CA THR A 171 -1.96 14.07 5.24
C THR A 171 -1.32 13.20 6.31
N LEU A 172 -0.81 13.79 7.39
CA LEU A 172 -0.39 13.08 8.60
C LEU A 172 -1.28 13.50 9.77
N PHE A 173 -1.93 12.52 10.39
CA PHE A 173 -2.81 12.69 11.56
C PHE A 173 -2.06 12.27 12.83
N SER A 174 -2.21 13.05 13.90
CA SER A 174 -1.49 12.80 15.17
C SER A 174 -1.86 11.49 15.87
N CYS A 175 -3.03 10.91 15.60
CA CYS A 175 -3.50 9.69 16.26
C CYS A 175 -4.44 8.86 15.37
N SER A 176 -4.27 7.53 15.39
CA SER A 176 -5.12 6.56 14.66
C SER A 176 -6.59 6.73 15.02
N PRO A 177 -7.59 6.42 14.16
CA PRO A 177 -8.99 6.83 14.37
C PRO A 177 -9.75 6.30 15.61
N ARG A 178 -9.10 5.49 16.47
CA ARG A 178 -9.61 4.99 17.76
C ARG A 178 -8.76 5.44 18.96
N GLN A 179 -7.87 6.43 18.75
CA GLN A 179 -6.99 7.03 19.74
C GLN A 179 -7.28 8.55 19.86
N VAL A 180 -6.59 9.22 20.77
CA VAL A 180 -6.68 10.66 21.03
C VAL A 180 -5.27 11.27 20.92
N SER A 181 -5.16 12.57 20.61
CA SER A 181 -3.88 13.30 20.76
C SER A 181 -3.76 13.86 22.18
N TYR A 182 -2.56 13.83 22.75
CA TYR A 182 -2.33 14.26 24.14
C TYR A 182 -1.41 15.47 24.24
N GLU A 183 -1.82 16.44 25.05
CA GLU A 183 -0.95 17.50 25.56
C GLU A 183 -0.05 16.95 26.69
N ILE A 184 1.21 17.40 26.75
CA ILE A 184 2.20 17.00 27.75
C ILE A 184 2.75 18.24 28.45
N ASP A 185 2.30 18.45 29.68
CA ASP A 185 2.57 19.65 30.50
C ASP A 185 4.06 19.88 30.76
N GLN A 186 4.84 18.79 30.87
CA GLN A 186 6.29 18.81 31.05
C GLN A 186 7.04 19.29 29.79
N LEU A 187 6.45 19.10 28.61
CA LEU A 187 6.97 19.61 27.33
C LEU A 187 6.36 20.98 26.97
N GLN A 188 5.19 21.28 27.54
CA GLN A 188 4.34 22.43 27.20
C GLN A 188 3.98 22.45 25.70
N GLN A 189 3.68 21.26 25.17
CA GLN A 189 3.38 20.97 23.76
C GLN A 189 2.44 19.76 23.63
N GLY A 190 1.77 19.65 22.48
CA GLY A 190 1.18 18.41 21.99
C GLY A 190 2.25 17.35 21.70
N ALA A 191 2.00 16.10 22.08
CA ALA A 191 2.97 15.02 21.97
C ALA A 191 3.40 14.76 20.51
N PHE A 192 2.46 14.85 19.57
CA PHE A 192 2.75 14.72 18.14
C PHE A 192 3.56 15.90 17.63
N THR A 193 3.19 17.15 17.94
CA THR A 193 3.96 18.33 17.50
C THR A 193 5.39 18.34 18.07
N HIS A 194 5.58 17.94 19.32
CA HIS A 194 6.92 17.75 19.88
C HIS A 194 7.73 16.68 19.10
N THR A 195 7.12 15.52 18.85
CA THR A 195 7.77 14.41 18.11
C THR A 195 8.06 14.78 16.65
N LEU A 196 7.17 15.56 16.03
CA LEU A 196 7.31 16.11 14.69
C LEU A 196 8.51 17.07 14.61
N LEU A 197 8.63 17.99 15.55
CA LEU A 197 9.77 18.91 15.63
C LEU A 197 11.08 18.21 16.01
N GLU A 198 11.04 17.11 16.77
CA GLU A 198 12.22 16.23 16.96
C GLU A 198 12.64 15.63 15.61
N ALA A 199 11.70 15.02 14.87
CA ALA A 199 11.95 14.33 13.61
C ALA A 199 12.42 15.26 12.48
N LEU A 200 11.77 16.42 12.30
CA LEU A 200 12.09 17.41 11.27
C LEU A 200 13.50 18.03 11.45
N ARG A 201 14.05 17.99 12.68
CA ARG A 201 15.40 18.51 12.99
C ARG A 201 16.52 17.47 12.84
N ILE A 202 16.23 16.19 12.58
CA ILE A 202 17.27 15.16 12.42
C ILE A 202 18.02 15.36 11.10
N GLN A 203 19.35 15.36 11.17
CA GLN A 203 20.27 15.53 10.04
C GLN A 203 21.11 14.26 9.77
N GLY A 204 21.84 14.24 8.66
CA GLY A 204 22.70 13.11 8.27
C GLY A 204 21.91 11.88 7.81
N GLU A 205 22.47 10.68 8.01
CA GLU A 205 21.86 9.42 7.55
C GLU A 205 20.48 9.15 8.17
N GLY A 206 20.21 9.66 9.38
CA GLY A 206 18.95 9.48 10.11
C GLY A 206 17.84 10.52 9.84
N ASN A 207 18.04 11.42 8.87
CA ASN A 207 17.11 12.53 8.58
C ASN A 207 15.65 12.09 8.26
N CYS A 208 14.73 13.05 8.28
CA CYS A 208 13.33 12.87 7.91
C CYS A 208 12.93 13.67 6.66
N ALA A 209 13.77 13.70 5.63
CA ALA A 209 13.59 14.56 4.46
C ALA A 209 12.53 14.08 3.46
N THR A 210 12.00 12.85 3.56
CA THR A 210 10.89 12.33 2.74
C THR A 210 9.64 12.05 3.58
N VAL A 211 8.47 11.97 2.93
CA VAL A 211 7.19 11.63 3.57
C VAL A 211 7.29 10.28 4.30
N GLU A 212 7.85 9.26 3.65
CA GLU A 212 8.08 7.93 4.24
C GLU A 212 8.91 8.01 5.53
N ARG A 213 10.08 8.65 5.46
CA ARG A 213 11.04 8.70 6.58
C ARG A 213 10.49 9.47 7.77
N LEU A 214 9.83 10.61 7.50
CA LEU A 214 9.14 11.40 8.52
C LEU A 214 8.01 10.59 9.18
N TYR A 215 7.20 9.90 8.39
CA TYR A 215 6.10 9.06 8.88
C TYR A 215 6.60 7.88 9.74
N GLN A 216 7.64 7.17 9.29
CA GLN A 216 8.28 6.09 10.05
C GLN A 216 8.81 6.61 11.39
N ARG A 217 9.58 7.71 11.38
CA ARG A 217 10.11 8.30 12.62
C ARG A 217 9.00 8.73 13.59
N LEU A 218 7.94 9.36 13.09
CA LEU A 218 6.76 9.72 13.89
C LEU A 218 6.09 8.48 14.50
N ARG A 219 5.90 7.41 13.72
CA ARG A 219 5.27 6.16 14.14
C ARG A 219 6.04 5.45 15.24
N ASP A 220 7.37 5.42 15.13
CA ASP A 220 8.24 4.77 16.10
C ASP A 220 8.39 5.58 17.39
N ARG A 221 8.48 6.92 17.27
CA ARG A 221 8.88 7.81 18.36
C ARG A 221 7.71 8.30 19.22
N LEU A 222 6.55 8.59 18.65
CA LEU A 222 5.40 9.13 19.40
C LEU A 222 4.89 8.18 20.51
N PRO A 223 4.78 6.85 20.29
CA PRO A 223 4.45 5.92 21.37
C PRO A 223 5.45 5.93 22.52
N GLN A 224 6.74 6.16 22.24
CA GLN A 224 7.80 6.25 23.26
C GLN A 224 7.69 7.53 24.09
N ILE A 225 7.39 8.66 23.44
CA ILE A 225 7.15 9.94 24.11
C ILE A 225 5.94 9.81 25.05
N ASN A 226 4.82 9.27 24.58
CA ASN A 226 3.65 9.06 25.43
C ASN A 226 3.94 8.10 26.59
N GLN A 227 4.63 6.99 26.33
CA GLN A 227 5.04 6.06 27.39
C GLN A 227 5.98 6.69 28.43
N HIS A 228 6.84 7.64 28.02
CA HIS A 228 7.76 8.33 28.93
C HIS A 228 7.07 9.34 29.86
N PHE A 229 5.93 9.90 29.43
CA PHE A 229 5.14 10.88 30.18
C PHE A 229 3.80 10.32 30.69
N ASP A 230 3.71 9.00 30.87
CA ASP A 230 2.54 8.26 31.38
C ASP A 230 1.21 8.55 30.63
N LYS A 231 1.30 8.95 29.35
CA LYS A 231 0.13 9.15 28.48
C LYS A 231 -0.23 7.85 27.76
N PRO A 232 -1.52 7.58 27.46
CA PRO A 232 -1.92 6.41 26.67
C PRO A 232 -1.29 6.38 25.27
N VAL A 233 -1.19 5.17 24.70
CA VAL A 233 -0.55 4.93 23.41
C VAL A 233 -1.21 5.74 22.28
N GLN A 234 -0.39 6.55 21.62
CA GLN A 234 -0.76 7.36 20.46
C GLN A 234 0.12 6.95 19.27
N VAL A 235 -0.52 6.46 18.20
CA VAL A 235 0.15 6.02 16.96
C VAL A 235 -0.36 6.92 15.82
N PRO A 236 0.50 7.72 15.18
CA PRO A 236 0.11 8.56 14.07
C PRO A 236 -0.08 7.72 12.80
N TYR A 237 -0.92 8.21 11.88
CA TYR A 237 -1.13 7.57 10.58
C TYR A 237 -1.09 8.60 9.45
N ALA A 238 -0.71 8.13 8.27
CA ALA A 238 -0.60 8.96 7.07
C ALA A 238 -1.59 8.50 5.98
N VAL A 239 -2.01 9.44 5.15
CA VAL A 239 -2.74 9.21 3.89
C VAL A 239 -1.95 9.88 2.78
N VAL A 240 -1.60 9.11 1.76
CA VAL A 240 -0.62 9.50 0.73
C VAL A 240 -1.06 8.88 -0.60
N GLU A 241 -1.73 9.68 -1.44
CA GLU A 241 -2.27 9.23 -2.73
C GLU A 241 -1.86 10.19 -3.87
N PRO A 242 -1.29 9.69 -5.00
CA PRO A 242 -0.86 8.31 -5.25
C PRO A 242 0.27 7.87 -4.32
N ALA A 243 0.41 6.56 -4.08
CA ALA A 243 1.42 6.00 -3.17
C ALA A 243 2.89 6.38 -3.50
N SER A 244 3.21 6.74 -4.75
CA SER A 244 4.52 7.31 -5.12
C SER A 244 4.85 8.62 -4.39
N LYS A 245 3.85 9.30 -3.81
CA LYS A 245 4.04 10.45 -2.95
C LYS A 245 4.79 10.13 -1.64
N TYR A 246 4.95 8.86 -1.24
CA TYR A 246 5.76 8.49 -0.07
C TYR A 246 7.25 8.82 -0.22
N HIS A 247 7.80 8.75 -1.43
CA HIS A 247 9.21 9.05 -1.69
C HIS A 247 9.48 10.53 -1.94
N LEU A 248 8.44 11.38 -1.94
CA LEU A 248 8.60 12.82 -2.16
C LEU A 248 9.44 13.45 -1.06
N ILE A 249 10.43 14.23 -1.49
CA ILE A 249 11.23 15.06 -0.61
C ILE A 249 10.39 16.25 -0.15
N LEU A 250 10.34 16.38 1.17
CA LEU A 250 9.70 17.44 1.93
C LEU A 250 10.68 18.57 2.28
N LEU A 251 11.94 18.22 2.55
CA LEU A 251 12.98 19.16 3.01
C LEU A 251 14.28 18.96 2.22
N PRO A 252 14.42 19.57 1.02
CA PRO A 252 15.58 19.35 0.14
C PRO A 252 16.94 19.65 0.79
N ARG A 253 17.01 20.61 1.72
CA ARG A 253 18.22 20.98 2.46
C ARG A 253 18.77 19.86 3.37
N PHE A 254 17.93 18.91 3.78
CA PHE A 254 18.31 17.78 4.64
C PHE A 254 18.27 16.43 3.91
N ALA A 255 17.83 16.42 2.64
CA ALA A 255 17.80 15.23 1.82
C ALA A 255 19.21 14.76 1.48
N THR A 256 19.42 13.45 1.49
CA THR A 256 20.66 12.80 1.06
C THR A 256 20.55 12.31 -0.38
N LEU A 257 21.68 11.98 -1.01
CA LEU A 257 21.69 11.37 -2.34
C LEU A 257 20.85 10.08 -2.41
N ARG A 258 20.71 9.35 -1.29
CA ARG A 258 19.84 8.17 -1.17
C ARG A 258 18.35 8.50 -1.36
N ASP A 259 17.91 9.65 -0.88
CA ASP A 259 16.53 10.10 -1.00
C ASP A 259 16.23 10.51 -2.46
N ALA A 260 17.22 11.06 -3.15
CA ALA A 260 17.14 11.35 -4.59
C ALA A 260 17.15 10.08 -5.47
N GLU A 261 17.87 9.02 -5.07
CA GLU A 261 17.92 7.75 -5.84
C GLU A 261 16.55 7.09 -5.97
N THR A 262 15.72 7.11 -4.92
CA THR A 262 14.35 6.58 -4.99
C THR A 262 13.47 7.41 -5.94
N LEU A 263 13.64 8.73 -5.96
CA LEU A 263 12.95 9.62 -6.91
C LEU A 263 13.38 9.40 -8.37
N LYS A 264 14.64 9.05 -8.65
CA LYS A 264 15.06 8.66 -10.02
C LYS A 264 14.26 7.48 -10.54
N LEU A 265 14.02 6.48 -9.69
CA LEU A 265 13.28 5.27 -10.05
C LEU A 265 11.82 5.60 -10.40
N ASP A 266 11.18 6.47 -9.63
CA ASP A 266 9.81 6.91 -9.93
C ASP A 266 9.74 7.86 -11.14
N ALA A 267 10.77 8.67 -11.39
CA ALA A 267 10.89 9.47 -12.61
C ALA A 267 11.00 8.59 -13.88
N PHE A 268 11.87 7.58 -13.86
CA PHE A 268 11.97 6.59 -14.96
C PHE A 268 10.66 5.79 -15.14
N ARG A 269 9.95 5.43 -14.05
CA ARG A 269 8.63 4.76 -14.13
C ARG A 269 7.57 5.65 -14.77
N ALA A 270 7.56 6.95 -14.43
CA ALA A 270 6.64 7.91 -15.00
C ALA A 270 6.93 8.17 -16.50
N GLU A 271 8.21 8.31 -16.91
CA GLU A 271 8.57 8.32 -18.35
C GLU A 271 8.11 7.03 -19.06
N GLY A 272 8.37 5.85 -18.48
CA GLY A 272 8.03 4.56 -19.06
C GLY A 272 6.52 4.26 -19.13
N THR A 273 5.69 5.00 -18.39
CA THR A 273 4.22 4.93 -18.44
C THR A 273 3.59 6.06 -19.26
N GLY A 274 4.39 7.02 -19.74
CA GLY A 274 3.93 8.18 -20.52
C GLY A 274 3.41 9.36 -19.69
N ASP A 275 3.52 9.30 -18.35
CA ASP A 275 3.18 10.41 -17.46
C ASP A 275 4.37 11.39 -17.36
N PHE A 276 4.55 12.16 -18.43
CA PHE A 276 5.68 13.07 -18.58
C PHE A 276 5.64 14.28 -17.63
N GLU A 277 4.47 14.61 -17.07
CA GLU A 277 4.33 15.69 -16.08
C GLU A 277 4.79 15.22 -14.69
N LEU A 278 4.35 14.02 -14.27
CA LEU A 278 4.84 13.38 -13.05
C LEU A 278 6.35 13.09 -13.14
N ALA A 279 6.84 12.63 -14.30
CA ALA A 279 8.25 12.34 -14.52
C ALA A 279 9.14 13.59 -14.38
N GLU A 280 8.73 14.71 -15.00
CA GLU A 280 9.42 15.99 -14.87
C GLU A 280 9.42 16.47 -13.42
N GLY A 281 8.28 16.36 -12.72
CA GLY A 281 8.16 16.67 -11.30
C GLY A 281 9.14 15.88 -10.43
N PHE A 282 9.37 14.59 -10.72
CA PHE A 282 10.37 13.80 -10.03
C PHE A 282 11.81 14.19 -10.42
N TRP A 283 12.11 14.45 -11.70
CA TRP A 283 13.45 14.88 -12.12
C TRP A 283 13.87 16.24 -11.53
N ILE A 284 12.94 17.20 -11.45
CA ILE A 284 13.17 18.49 -10.78
C ILE A 284 13.56 18.27 -9.31
N ARG A 285 12.96 17.28 -8.63
CA ARG A 285 13.28 16.95 -7.22
C ARG A 285 14.64 16.27 -7.07
N VAL A 286 15.05 15.43 -8.02
CA VAL A 286 16.43 14.89 -8.05
C VAL A 286 17.44 16.03 -8.18
N LEU A 287 17.19 17.01 -9.05
CA LEU A 287 18.05 18.21 -9.21
C LEU A 287 18.03 19.15 -8.00
N MET A 288 16.97 19.16 -7.20
CA MET A 288 16.90 19.93 -5.94
C MET A 288 17.84 19.39 -4.85
N VAL A 289 18.26 18.11 -4.93
CA VAL A 289 19.26 17.50 -4.03
C VAL A 289 20.64 17.41 -4.69
N SER A 290 20.65 17.06 -5.98
CA SER A 290 21.85 16.80 -6.77
C SER A 290 21.81 17.65 -8.06
N PRO A 291 22.18 18.94 -8.00
CA PRO A 291 22.02 19.86 -9.14
C PRO A 291 22.83 19.49 -10.40
N ALA A 292 23.84 18.62 -10.26
CA ALA A 292 24.67 18.12 -11.34
C ALA A 292 24.25 16.72 -11.85
N ASP A 293 23.09 16.21 -11.43
CA ASP A 293 22.68 14.85 -11.73
C ASP A 293 22.35 14.62 -13.21
N GLN A 294 23.15 13.78 -13.87
CA GLN A 294 23.04 13.57 -15.31
C GLN A 294 21.76 12.83 -15.72
N ASP A 295 21.25 11.89 -14.91
CA ASP A 295 20.03 11.15 -15.24
C ASP A 295 18.82 12.08 -15.28
N ALA A 296 18.77 13.05 -14.34
CA ALA A 296 17.72 14.04 -14.25
C ALA A 296 17.84 15.17 -15.28
N LEU A 297 19.06 15.66 -15.55
CA LEU A 297 19.30 16.61 -16.64
C LEU A 297 18.90 16.00 -18.00
N ASP A 298 19.25 14.75 -18.26
CA ASP A 298 18.84 14.07 -19.50
C ASP A 298 17.35 13.65 -19.48
N GLY A 299 16.76 13.40 -18.32
CA GLY A 299 15.32 13.16 -18.15
C GLY A 299 14.46 14.33 -18.60
N ILE A 300 14.75 15.53 -18.09
CA ILE A 300 14.07 16.77 -18.53
C ILE A 300 14.30 16.97 -20.04
N ARG A 301 15.54 16.81 -20.53
CA ARG A 301 15.84 16.90 -21.98
C ARG A 301 15.14 15.82 -22.83
N ARG A 302 14.77 14.65 -22.28
CA ARG A 302 13.96 13.63 -22.98
C ARG A 302 12.52 14.10 -23.07
N ILE A 303 11.94 14.51 -21.94
CA ILE A 303 10.56 14.99 -21.84
C ILE A 303 10.32 16.21 -22.73
N ASP A 304 11.21 17.21 -22.72
CA ASP A 304 11.12 18.38 -23.60
C ASP A 304 11.11 18.01 -25.09
N ARG A 305 11.96 17.06 -25.50
CA ARG A 305 12.00 16.58 -26.89
C ARG A 305 10.72 15.84 -27.28
N LEU A 306 10.16 15.04 -26.37
CA LEU A 306 8.91 14.31 -26.61
C LEU A 306 7.70 15.26 -26.69
N ARG A 307 7.66 16.31 -25.87
CA ARG A 307 6.63 17.36 -25.91
C ARG A 307 6.65 18.17 -27.20
N HIS A 308 7.85 18.54 -27.70
CA HIS A 308 7.99 19.39 -28.88
C HIS A 308 8.05 18.63 -30.21
N ASN A 309 8.32 17.32 -30.21
CA ASN A 309 8.46 16.53 -31.43
C ASN A 309 8.00 15.06 -31.21
N PRO A 310 6.69 14.81 -31.13
CA PRO A 310 6.14 13.47 -30.86
C PRO A 310 6.42 12.53 -32.04
N ALA A 311 7.36 11.62 -31.87
CA ALA A 311 7.70 10.61 -32.88
C ALA A 311 6.53 9.63 -33.10
N PRO A 312 6.24 9.22 -34.35
CA PRO A 312 5.23 8.21 -34.62
C PRO A 312 5.64 6.85 -34.02
N PRO A 313 4.68 6.03 -33.55
CA PRO A 313 4.98 4.79 -32.84
C PRO A 313 5.71 3.80 -33.74
N THR A 314 6.90 3.37 -33.30
CA THR A 314 7.70 2.36 -33.99
C THR A 314 7.07 0.97 -33.86
N PRO A 315 6.89 0.22 -34.96
CA PRO A 315 6.38 -1.14 -34.90
C PRO A 315 7.41 -2.10 -34.28
N PRO A 316 6.97 -3.18 -33.60
CA PRO A 316 7.88 -4.09 -32.89
C PRO A 316 8.83 -4.81 -33.85
N THR A 317 10.13 -4.63 -33.63
CA THR A 317 11.20 -5.27 -34.42
C THR A 317 11.32 -6.75 -34.08
N ARG A 318 11.25 -7.61 -35.11
CA ARG A 318 11.62 -9.03 -35.00
C ARG A 318 13.14 -9.16 -34.93
N PRO A 319 13.69 -10.16 -34.20
CA PRO A 319 15.12 -10.42 -34.18
C PRO A 319 15.59 -10.94 -35.55
N PHE A 320 16.69 -10.39 -36.06
CA PHE A 320 17.32 -10.85 -37.30
C PHE A 320 18.31 -11.99 -37.02
N GLY A 321 18.03 -13.16 -37.60
CA GLY A 321 19.08 -14.12 -37.96
C GLY A 321 19.85 -13.60 -39.17
N GLY A 322 21.16 -13.87 -39.24
CA GLY A 322 22.05 -13.26 -40.24
C GLY A 322 22.37 -14.11 -41.46
N ALA A 323 23.17 -13.49 -42.35
CA ALA A 323 24.01 -14.05 -43.41
C ALA A 323 23.44 -14.22 -44.84
N ARG A 324 24.14 -13.51 -45.75
CA ARG A 324 24.34 -13.72 -47.20
C ARG A 324 23.23 -13.29 -48.17
N SER A 325 23.70 -12.81 -49.32
CA SER A 325 22.96 -12.19 -50.42
C SER A 325 23.15 -12.96 -51.72
N VAL A 326 22.10 -13.03 -52.54
CA VAL A 326 22.18 -13.17 -54.01
C VAL A 326 21.15 -12.19 -54.61
N SER A 327 21.34 -11.77 -55.85
CA SER A 327 20.65 -10.64 -56.48
C SER A 327 19.60 -11.06 -57.53
N SER A 328 18.95 -10.04 -58.12
CA SER A 328 18.15 -10.05 -59.37
C SER A 328 16.68 -10.52 -59.30
N GLY A 329 15.88 -10.06 -60.27
CA GLY A 329 14.48 -10.45 -60.46
C GLY A 329 13.45 -9.31 -60.38
N ARG A 330 13.21 -8.58 -61.50
CA ARG A 330 11.98 -7.78 -61.69
C ARG A 330 10.87 -8.70 -62.24
N PHE A 331 9.62 -8.53 -61.82
CA PHE A 331 8.45 -8.71 -62.71
C PHE A 331 7.24 -7.88 -62.23
N PHE A 332 6.15 -7.89 -63.00
CA PHE A 332 5.11 -6.85 -63.04
C PHE A 332 3.68 -7.36 -62.75
N LEU A 333 2.79 -6.41 -62.42
CA LEU A 333 1.32 -6.38 -62.68
C LEU A 333 0.32 -7.21 -61.85
N LEU A 334 -0.58 -6.45 -61.20
CA LEU A 334 -2.06 -6.53 -61.24
C LEU A 334 -2.83 -7.73 -60.64
N ILE A 335 -3.78 -7.42 -59.74
CA ILE A 335 -5.24 -7.71 -59.84
C ILE A 335 -5.99 -6.91 -58.75
N SER A 336 -7.32 -6.73 -58.86
CA SER A 336 -8.12 -5.88 -57.95
C SER A 336 -9.58 -6.36 -57.79
N ARG A 337 -10.26 -5.87 -56.73
CA ARG A 337 -11.71 -6.02 -56.41
C ARG A 337 -12.19 -7.45 -56.05
N LEU A 338 -13.34 -7.68 -55.39
CA LEU A 338 -14.31 -6.84 -54.63
C LEU A 338 -14.10 -7.13 -53.10
N PHE A 339 -14.94 -6.86 -52.07
CA PHE A 339 -16.29 -6.29 -51.80
C PHE A 339 -16.19 -5.39 -50.54
N SER A 340 -16.87 -4.24 -50.42
CA SER A 340 -18.30 -3.98 -50.06
C SER A 340 -18.73 -4.38 -48.64
N VAL A 341 -19.21 -3.37 -47.88
CA VAL A 341 -19.68 -3.43 -46.48
C VAL A 341 -21.10 -2.86 -46.40
N PRO A 342 -22.05 -3.49 -45.68
CA PRO A 342 -23.32 -2.86 -45.28
C PRO A 342 -23.20 -2.13 -43.93
N ARG A 343 -24.05 -1.13 -43.72
CA ARG A 343 -24.12 -0.23 -42.54
C ARG A 343 -25.59 -0.11 -42.10
N VAL A 344 -25.88 0.59 -40.99
CA VAL A 344 -27.24 0.92 -40.47
C VAL A 344 -27.91 -0.29 -39.78
N SER A 345 -28.68 -0.18 -38.68
CA SER A 345 -29.30 1.00 -38.03
C SER A 345 -29.09 1.05 -36.50
N THR A 346 -29.25 2.25 -35.94
CA THR A 346 -29.53 2.48 -34.52
C THR A 346 -31.04 2.44 -34.27
N LEU A 347 -31.46 1.90 -33.13
CA LEU A 347 -32.83 2.03 -32.61
C LEU A 347 -32.79 2.39 -31.12
N ARG A 348 -33.31 3.58 -30.79
CA ARG A 348 -33.77 3.94 -29.44
C ARG A 348 -35.29 3.82 -29.42
N LEU A 349 -35.86 3.29 -28.35
CA LEU A 349 -37.25 3.60 -27.95
C LEU A 349 -37.41 3.41 -26.43
N SER A 350 -38.54 3.88 -25.90
CA SER A 350 -38.64 4.38 -24.52
C SER A 350 -39.61 3.62 -23.62
N LEU A 351 -39.33 3.71 -22.31
CA LEU A 351 -40.25 3.83 -21.15
C LEU A 351 -41.78 3.81 -21.44
N PRO A 352 -42.59 3.15 -20.58
CA PRO A 352 -42.89 3.75 -19.27
C PRO A 352 -43.06 2.83 -18.05
N LEU A 353 -43.07 3.48 -16.87
CA LEU A 353 -43.47 2.94 -15.56
C LEU A 353 -45.00 2.99 -15.37
N SER A 354 -45.55 2.12 -14.51
CA SER A 354 -46.80 2.42 -13.78
C SER A 354 -46.81 1.73 -12.40
N ARG A 355 -47.70 2.18 -11.48
CA ARG A 355 -47.80 1.68 -10.10
C ARG A 355 -49.22 1.22 -9.76
N ARG A 356 -49.30 0.12 -8.99
CA ARG A 356 -50.33 -0.26 -8.00
C ARG A 356 -51.73 0.40 -8.09
N ARG A 357 -52.78 -0.44 -8.13
CA ARG A 357 -53.71 -0.64 -6.99
C ARG A 357 -54.82 -1.66 -7.30
N LEU A 358 -55.23 -2.40 -6.27
CA LEU A 358 -56.64 -2.70 -5.98
C LEU A 358 -56.78 -2.97 -4.47
N LEU A 359 -57.94 -2.67 -3.88
CA LEU A 359 -58.11 -2.58 -2.43
C LEU A 359 -59.61 -2.63 -2.05
N GLN A 360 -60.00 -3.58 -1.20
CA GLN A 360 -61.19 -3.64 -0.31
C GLN A 360 -61.03 -4.96 0.50
N ILE A 361 -61.53 -5.11 1.73
CA ILE A 361 -62.89 -4.84 2.24
C ILE A 361 -62.89 -4.04 3.56
N ALA A 362 -64.04 -3.40 3.80
CA ALA A 362 -64.51 -2.61 4.95
C ALA A 362 -63.77 -2.69 6.30
N SER A 363 -63.54 -1.50 6.87
CA SER A 363 -63.47 -1.28 8.31
C SER A 363 -64.88 -1.13 8.92
N PHE A 364 -65.09 -1.62 10.13
CA PHE A 364 -66.18 -1.19 11.00
C PHE A 364 -65.61 -0.78 12.37
N SER A 365 -66.14 0.30 12.94
CA SER A 365 -65.72 0.84 14.24
C SER A 365 -66.91 0.78 15.19
N GLY A 366 -66.73 0.20 16.38
CA GLY A 366 -67.85 -0.02 17.32
C GLY A 366 -67.38 -0.33 18.73
N ALA A 367 -67.93 0.40 19.70
CA ALA A 367 -67.52 0.51 21.09
C ALA A 367 -67.60 -0.76 21.96
N GLY A 368 -66.65 -0.86 22.91
CA GLY A 368 -66.99 -0.84 24.34
C GLY A 368 -67.18 -2.17 25.10
N LEU A 369 -66.99 -2.06 26.43
CA LEU A 369 -67.24 -3.07 27.49
C LEU A 369 -66.30 -4.30 27.51
N GLY A 370 -65.98 -4.90 28.68
CA GLY A 370 -66.32 -4.40 30.02
C GLY A 370 -66.30 -5.33 31.25
N THR A 371 -65.50 -6.41 31.33
CA THR A 371 -65.27 -7.22 32.57
C THR A 371 -63.95 -7.99 32.43
N ALA A 372 -63.01 -8.14 33.39
CA ALA A 372 -62.98 -8.18 34.87
C ALA A 372 -63.10 -9.60 35.48
N PHE A 373 -62.20 -9.90 36.44
CA PHE A 373 -62.03 -11.17 37.21
C PHE A 373 -61.52 -12.40 36.42
N LEU A 374 -60.79 -13.38 37.00
CA LEU A 374 -60.30 -13.58 38.38
C LEU A 374 -58.97 -14.36 38.38
N GLY A 375 -58.11 -14.21 39.40
CA GLY A 375 -57.04 -15.18 39.71
C GLY A 375 -55.67 -14.56 40.05
N GLN A 376 -55.15 -14.84 41.24
CA GLN A 376 -53.81 -14.41 41.69
C GLN A 376 -52.82 -15.59 41.68
N ALA A 377 -51.56 -15.33 41.31
CA ALA A 377 -50.39 -16.00 41.89
C ALA A 377 -49.13 -15.15 41.64
N LEU A 378 -48.31 -14.96 42.67
CA LEU A 378 -46.96 -14.40 42.55
C LEU A 378 -45.99 -15.54 42.18
N PHE A 379 -44.96 -15.28 41.35
CA PHE A 379 -43.57 -15.72 41.62
C PHE A 379 -42.56 -15.11 40.62
N ARG A 380 -41.29 -15.03 41.01
CA ARG A 380 -40.16 -14.60 40.18
C ARG A 380 -39.71 -15.73 39.22
N PRO A 381 -39.30 -15.43 37.97
CA PRO A 381 -38.51 -16.34 37.15
C PRO A 381 -37.00 -16.14 37.39
N THR A 382 -36.23 -17.22 37.57
CA THR A 382 -34.76 -17.20 37.54
C THR A 382 -34.22 -18.58 37.16
N LEU A 383 -33.89 -18.77 35.88
CA LEU A 383 -33.29 -19.97 35.27
C LEU A 383 -34.17 -21.26 35.40
N GLU A 384 -34.05 -22.32 34.58
CA GLU A 384 -33.05 -22.63 33.54
C GLU A 384 -33.65 -23.47 32.38
N SER A 385 -32.88 -23.62 31.30
CA SER A 385 -32.86 -24.73 30.32
C SER A 385 -34.14 -25.54 30.00
N GLN A 386 -34.63 -25.43 28.75
CA GLN A 386 -35.10 -26.60 27.99
C GLN A 386 -34.67 -26.56 26.52
N THR A 387 -34.36 -27.75 25.99
CA THR A 387 -33.71 -28.02 24.69
C THR A 387 -34.55 -27.75 23.45
N ALA A 388 -33.93 -27.19 22.40
CA ALA A 388 -34.46 -27.20 21.03
C ALA A 388 -34.04 -28.48 20.26
N LYS A 389 -34.89 -28.95 19.33
CA LYS A 389 -34.61 -30.15 18.50
C LYS A 389 -33.55 -29.89 17.42
N PRO A 390 -32.80 -30.93 16.96
CA PRO A 390 -31.84 -30.78 15.87
C PRO A 390 -32.50 -30.43 14.54
N LEU A 391 -31.85 -29.56 13.76
CA LEU A 391 -32.06 -29.50 12.31
C LEU A 391 -31.53 -30.78 11.65
N PRO A 392 -32.03 -31.18 10.47
CA PRO A 392 -31.50 -32.33 9.75
C PRO A 392 -30.03 -32.10 9.38
N SER A 393 -29.19 -33.09 9.65
CA SER A 393 -27.77 -33.03 9.33
C SER A 393 -27.53 -32.94 7.83
N THR A 394 -27.10 -31.78 7.35
CA THR A 394 -26.35 -31.70 6.10
C THR A 394 -25.11 -32.57 6.24
N SER A 395 -25.07 -33.69 5.52
CA SER A 395 -23.96 -34.63 5.57
C SER A 395 -22.65 -33.90 5.30
N SER A 396 -21.67 -34.07 6.18
CA SER A 396 -20.30 -33.61 5.96
C SER A 396 -19.72 -34.34 4.76
N ALA A 397 -19.84 -33.75 3.57
CA ALA A 397 -19.20 -34.24 2.37
C ALA A 397 -17.69 -34.06 2.53
N SER A 398 -17.02 -35.10 3.04
CA SER A 398 -15.57 -35.22 3.04
C SER A 398 -15.10 -35.29 1.59
N THR A 399 -14.86 -34.14 0.97
CA THR A 399 -14.33 -34.07 -0.39
C THR A 399 -12.90 -34.62 -0.37
N ASN A 400 -12.77 -35.92 -0.65
CA ASN A 400 -11.48 -36.57 -0.82
C ASN A 400 -10.67 -35.78 -1.84
N LEU A 401 -9.52 -35.27 -1.40
CA LEU A 401 -8.76 -34.29 -2.14
C LEU A 401 -8.02 -35.00 -3.28
N LYS A 402 -8.55 -34.88 -4.50
CA LYS A 402 -8.05 -35.59 -5.68
C LYS A 402 -6.69 -35.00 -6.09
N LEU A 403 -5.63 -35.70 -5.73
CA LEU A 403 -4.27 -35.41 -6.15
C LEU A 403 -3.96 -36.13 -7.46
N GLU A 404 -3.36 -35.41 -8.40
CA GLU A 404 -2.98 -35.90 -9.74
C GLU A 404 -1.46 -35.80 -9.91
N PRO A 405 -0.80 -36.73 -10.63
CA PRO A 405 0.62 -36.59 -10.93
C PRO A 405 0.87 -35.40 -11.86
N PHE A 406 1.88 -34.59 -11.53
CA PHE A 406 2.34 -33.47 -12.35
C PHE A 406 3.85 -33.58 -12.59
N GLU A 407 4.23 -33.64 -13.87
CA GLU A 407 5.61 -33.75 -14.33
C GLU A 407 6.15 -32.39 -14.76
N PHE A 408 7.42 -32.12 -14.43
CA PHE A 408 8.07 -30.85 -14.68
C PHE A 408 9.59 -30.98 -14.79
N ALA A 409 10.20 -30.02 -15.48
CA ALA A 409 11.65 -29.86 -15.53
C ALA A 409 12.15 -29.08 -14.30
N MET A 410 13.06 -29.71 -13.55
CA MET A 410 13.95 -29.02 -12.60
C MET A 410 15.27 -28.73 -13.31
N VAL A 411 15.84 -27.55 -13.08
CA VAL A 411 17.15 -27.14 -13.60
C VAL A 411 18.02 -26.68 -12.44
N THR A 412 19.32 -26.93 -12.54
CA THR A 412 20.36 -26.38 -11.66
C THR A 412 21.42 -25.69 -12.52
N VAL A 413 22.27 -24.88 -11.89
CA VAL A 413 23.42 -24.22 -12.52
C VAL A 413 24.72 -24.58 -11.82
N ASP A 414 25.84 -24.48 -12.55
CA ASP A 414 27.16 -24.44 -11.95
C ASP A 414 27.46 -23.08 -11.27
N ALA A 415 28.63 -22.95 -10.67
CA ALA A 415 29.03 -21.73 -9.96
C ALA A 415 29.11 -20.46 -10.84
N ILE A 416 29.23 -20.60 -12.17
CA ILE A 416 29.26 -19.48 -13.13
C ILE A 416 27.92 -19.25 -13.84
N GLY A 417 26.89 -20.04 -13.51
CA GLY A 417 25.53 -19.89 -14.03
C GLY A 417 25.24 -20.67 -15.32
N GLN A 418 26.12 -21.58 -15.77
CA GLN A 418 25.80 -22.46 -16.88
C GLN A 418 24.75 -23.50 -16.44
N GLN A 419 23.70 -23.68 -17.24
CA GLN A 419 22.61 -24.60 -16.92
C GLN A 419 23.05 -26.06 -17.10
N ASN A 420 22.84 -26.86 -16.06
CA ASN A 420 22.94 -28.31 -16.15
C ASN A 420 21.78 -28.88 -17.00
N LYS A 421 21.92 -30.13 -17.43
CA LYS A 421 20.84 -30.83 -18.15
C LYS A 421 19.57 -30.86 -17.28
N PRO A 422 18.39 -30.45 -17.79
CA PRO A 422 17.16 -30.49 -17.01
C PRO A 422 16.82 -31.91 -16.55
N GLU A 423 16.53 -32.06 -15.26
CA GLU A 423 16.02 -33.31 -14.69
C GLU A 423 14.50 -33.29 -14.73
N GLN A 424 13.88 -34.37 -15.22
CA GLN A 424 12.44 -34.56 -15.06
C GLN A 424 12.14 -35.00 -13.63
N LYS A 425 11.17 -34.34 -13.00
CA LYS A 425 10.66 -34.65 -11.66
C LYS A 425 9.15 -34.79 -11.75
N GLN A 426 8.58 -35.48 -10.76
CA GLN A 426 7.13 -35.63 -10.61
C GLN A 426 6.74 -35.30 -9.17
N ALA A 427 5.68 -34.51 -9.02
CA ALA A 427 5.03 -34.24 -7.73
C ALA A 427 3.53 -34.42 -7.88
N GLN A 428 2.76 -34.21 -6.81
CA GLN A 428 1.30 -34.26 -6.86
C GLN A 428 0.72 -32.85 -6.92
N VAL A 429 -0.28 -32.63 -7.78
CA VAL A 429 -1.03 -31.37 -7.89
C VAL A 429 -2.50 -31.61 -7.53
N PHE A 430 -3.07 -30.66 -6.79
CA PHE A 430 -4.51 -30.49 -6.63
C PHE A 430 -4.96 -29.32 -7.50
N LYS A 431 -6.09 -29.46 -8.19
CA LYS A 431 -6.67 -28.42 -9.03
C LYS A 431 -7.97 -27.93 -8.42
N GLU A 432 -7.95 -26.74 -7.84
CA GLU A 432 -9.16 -26.09 -7.37
C GLU A 432 -9.79 -25.33 -8.55
N ASP A 433 -11.00 -25.75 -8.97
CA ASP A 433 -11.79 -25.01 -9.95
C ASP A 433 -12.43 -23.80 -9.28
N LEU A 434 -12.02 -22.61 -9.72
CA LEU A 434 -12.50 -21.35 -9.18
C LEU A 434 -13.75 -20.85 -9.92
N GLY A 435 -14.24 -21.61 -10.91
CA GLY A 435 -15.34 -21.26 -11.79
C GLY A 435 -14.93 -20.31 -12.92
N SER A 436 -15.80 -20.17 -13.91
CA SER A 436 -15.58 -19.32 -15.10
C SER A 436 -14.30 -19.63 -15.88
N GLY A 437 -13.80 -20.87 -15.82
CA GLY A 437 -12.58 -21.31 -16.48
C GLY A 437 -11.27 -20.91 -15.77
N VAL A 438 -11.35 -20.37 -14.56
CA VAL A 438 -10.18 -20.01 -13.75
C VAL A 438 -9.85 -21.17 -12.80
N VAL A 439 -8.60 -21.64 -12.82
CA VAL A 439 -8.14 -22.77 -11.99
C VAL A 439 -6.94 -22.32 -11.14
N LEU A 440 -6.83 -22.89 -9.94
CA LEU A 440 -5.67 -22.75 -9.06
C LEU A 440 -4.97 -24.11 -8.92
N ASP A 441 -3.85 -24.28 -9.63
CA ASP A 441 -2.93 -25.40 -9.45
C ASP A 441 -2.21 -25.26 -8.09
N MET A 442 -2.40 -26.22 -7.20
CA MET A 442 -1.80 -26.30 -5.86
C MET A 442 -0.89 -27.52 -5.76
N MET A 443 0.40 -27.33 -5.56
CA MET A 443 1.37 -28.42 -5.40
C MET A 443 1.34 -29.00 -3.98
N MET A 444 1.43 -30.33 -3.89
CA MET A 444 1.60 -31.07 -2.65
C MET A 444 3.02 -30.90 -2.13
N ILE A 445 3.15 -30.21 -1.00
CA ILE A 445 4.42 -30.02 -0.29
C ILE A 445 4.54 -31.15 0.75
N PRO A 446 5.61 -31.97 0.71
CA PRO A 446 5.80 -33.07 1.66
C PRO A 446 6.01 -32.54 3.09
N ASN A 447 5.94 -33.44 4.07
CA ASN A 447 6.42 -33.14 5.42
C ASN A 447 7.92 -33.41 5.50
N GLY A 448 8.61 -32.73 6.42
CA GLY A 448 10.03 -32.91 6.63
C GLY A 448 10.60 -31.94 7.66
N THR A 449 11.91 -31.95 7.83
CA THR A 449 12.63 -31.01 8.69
C THR A 449 13.74 -30.37 7.90
N PHE A 450 13.92 -29.05 8.03
CA PHE A 450 14.97 -28.31 7.33
C PHE A 450 15.67 -27.29 8.25
N GLN A 451 16.80 -26.78 7.77
CA GLN A 451 17.53 -25.70 8.40
C GLN A 451 17.07 -24.35 7.82
N MET A 452 16.35 -23.57 8.61
CA MET A 452 15.81 -22.26 8.24
C MET A 452 16.82 -21.14 8.55
N GLY A 453 17.01 -20.22 7.60
CA GLY A 453 18.03 -19.17 7.66
C GLY A 453 19.36 -19.55 7.00
N SER A 454 20.25 -18.56 6.84
CA SER A 454 21.50 -18.73 6.10
C SER A 454 22.65 -19.23 6.97
N PRO A 455 23.45 -20.23 6.50
CA PRO A 455 24.67 -20.66 7.19
C PRO A 455 25.73 -19.56 7.15
N GLU A 456 26.75 -19.66 7.99
CA GLU A 456 27.74 -18.57 8.14
C GLU A 456 28.61 -18.32 6.91
N THR A 457 28.73 -19.32 6.05
CA THR A 457 29.46 -19.28 4.77
C THR A 457 28.62 -18.76 3.60
N GLU A 458 27.32 -18.44 3.78
CA GLU A 458 26.49 -17.92 2.69
C GLU A 458 26.87 -16.47 2.35
N LEU A 459 27.26 -16.26 1.09
CA LEU A 459 27.64 -14.95 0.55
C LEU A 459 26.50 -13.93 0.69
N GLU A 460 26.84 -12.69 1.06
CA GLU A 460 25.90 -11.58 1.23
C GLU A 460 24.70 -11.87 2.17
N ARG A 461 24.86 -12.81 3.10
CA ARG A 461 23.92 -13.06 4.22
C ARG A 461 23.78 -11.83 5.13
N LEU A 462 22.60 -11.66 5.72
CA LEU A 462 22.28 -10.56 6.63
C LEU A 462 22.09 -11.03 8.07
N GLY A 463 22.38 -10.15 9.02
CA GLY A 463 22.26 -10.41 10.47
C GLY A 463 20.85 -10.75 10.97
N ARG A 464 19.83 -10.65 10.09
CA ARG A 464 18.42 -10.99 10.31
C ARG A 464 18.02 -12.41 9.86
N GLU A 465 18.93 -13.13 9.23
CA GLU A 465 18.73 -14.48 8.67
C GLU A 465 19.29 -15.60 9.61
N ARG A 466 19.64 -15.24 10.84
CA ARG A 466 20.32 -16.05 11.84
C ARG A 466 19.56 -16.04 13.18
N PRO A 467 19.82 -16.94 14.14
CA PRO A 467 20.57 -18.20 13.97
C PRO A 467 19.90 -19.11 12.94
N GLN A 468 20.70 -19.91 12.24
CA GLN A 468 20.14 -21.01 11.47
C GLN A 468 19.61 -22.06 12.45
N HIS A 469 18.36 -22.49 12.29
CA HIS A 469 17.66 -23.34 13.25
C HIS A 469 16.85 -24.43 12.54
N SER A 470 16.52 -25.51 13.25
CA SER A 470 15.77 -26.63 12.69
C SER A 470 14.26 -26.41 12.82
N VAL A 471 13.52 -26.60 11.73
CA VAL A 471 12.06 -26.42 11.70
C VAL A 471 11.42 -27.64 11.04
N ALA A 472 10.45 -28.23 11.72
CA ALA A 472 9.64 -29.33 11.22
C ALA A 472 8.36 -28.81 10.55
N ILE A 473 8.13 -29.22 9.31
CA ILE A 473 7.02 -28.81 8.46
C ILE A 473 6.07 -30.00 8.27
N GLN A 474 4.78 -29.78 8.52
CA GLN A 474 3.71 -30.74 8.19
C GLN A 474 3.37 -30.64 6.70
N SER A 475 2.80 -31.69 6.10
CA SER A 475 2.41 -31.64 4.67
C SER A 475 1.25 -30.66 4.44
N PHE A 476 1.35 -29.87 3.36
CA PHE A 476 0.37 -28.86 2.98
C PHE A 476 0.31 -28.69 1.47
N LEU A 477 -0.65 -27.90 0.98
CA LEU A 477 -0.76 -27.53 -0.43
C LEU A 477 -0.28 -26.09 -0.62
N MET A 478 0.55 -25.80 -1.62
CA MET A 478 1.00 -24.44 -1.96
C MET A 478 0.69 -24.09 -3.41
N GLY A 479 0.31 -22.84 -3.67
CA GLY A 479 0.13 -22.32 -5.03
C GLY A 479 1.38 -22.53 -5.87
N LYS A 480 1.23 -23.24 -6.99
CA LYS A 480 2.30 -23.54 -7.96
C LYS A 480 3.03 -22.28 -8.46
N PHE A 481 2.28 -21.19 -8.49
CA PHE A 481 2.67 -19.84 -8.90
C PHE A 481 2.24 -18.82 -7.84
N GLN A 482 2.67 -17.57 -7.97
CA GLN A 482 1.96 -16.45 -7.37
C GLN A 482 0.52 -16.35 -7.90
N VAL A 483 -0.40 -15.78 -7.11
CA VAL A 483 -1.79 -15.55 -7.52
C VAL A 483 -1.82 -14.65 -8.74
N THR A 484 -2.48 -15.08 -9.83
CA THR A 484 -2.50 -14.32 -11.08
C THR A 484 -3.57 -13.22 -11.09
N GLN A 485 -3.46 -12.25 -12.00
CA GLN A 485 -4.46 -11.19 -12.15
C GLN A 485 -5.85 -11.74 -12.53
N ALA A 486 -5.91 -12.83 -13.30
CA ALA A 486 -7.16 -13.54 -13.60
C ALA A 486 -7.77 -14.19 -12.35
N GLN A 487 -6.94 -14.86 -11.52
CA GLN A 487 -7.37 -15.45 -10.25
C GLN A 487 -7.84 -14.37 -9.27
N TRP A 488 -7.08 -13.29 -9.10
CA TRP A 488 -7.44 -12.14 -8.29
C TRP A 488 -8.83 -11.60 -8.64
N LYS A 489 -9.04 -11.26 -9.92
CA LYS A 489 -10.27 -10.66 -10.42
C LYS A 489 -11.50 -11.55 -10.19
N ALA A 490 -11.34 -12.88 -10.25
CA ALA A 490 -12.40 -13.85 -10.00
C ALA A 490 -12.89 -13.90 -8.53
N PHE A 491 -12.08 -13.44 -7.57
CA PHE A 491 -12.45 -13.35 -6.14
C PHE A 491 -12.72 -11.91 -5.68
N ALA A 492 -12.06 -10.91 -6.26
CA ALA A 492 -12.32 -9.50 -5.95
C ALA A 492 -13.77 -9.09 -6.26
N GLY A 493 -14.41 -9.71 -7.26
CA GLY A 493 -15.83 -9.52 -7.57
C GLY A 493 -16.83 -10.31 -6.71
N LEU A 494 -16.38 -11.13 -5.74
CA LEU A 494 -17.28 -11.87 -4.85
C LEU A 494 -17.71 -11.04 -3.62
N PRO A 495 -18.78 -11.43 -2.90
CA PRO A 495 -19.17 -10.79 -1.65
C PRO A 495 -18.04 -10.86 -0.61
N LYS A 496 -17.68 -9.71 -0.03
CA LYS A 496 -16.62 -9.61 0.97
C LYS A 496 -16.83 -10.47 2.22
N VAL A 497 -15.73 -10.72 2.92
CA VAL A 497 -15.71 -11.28 4.28
C VAL A 497 -15.47 -10.15 5.29
N LYS A 498 -14.47 -9.30 5.05
CA LYS A 498 -14.11 -8.13 5.87
C LYS A 498 -13.97 -6.86 5.01
N LEU A 499 -13.22 -6.93 3.90
CA LEU A 499 -12.77 -5.78 3.11
C LEU A 499 -13.26 -5.84 1.66
N ASP A 500 -13.43 -4.66 1.03
CA ASP A 500 -13.66 -4.57 -0.41
C ASP A 500 -12.32 -4.62 -1.17
N LEU A 501 -12.27 -5.35 -2.28
CA LEU A 501 -11.05 -5.54 -3.07
C LEU A 501 -11.17 -4.82 -4.41
N LYS A 502 -10.13 -4.07 -4.80
CA LYS A 502 -10.02 -3.46 -6.14
C LYS A 502 -9.89 -4.58 -7.20
N PRO A 503 -10.82 -4.73 -8.16
CA PRO A 503 -10.81 -5.88 -9.08
C PRO A 503 -9.64 -5.93 -10.08
N ASP A 504 -8.93 -4.82 -10.26
CA ASP A 504 -7.76 -4.70 -11.13
C ASP A 504 -6.76 -3.69 -10.50
N PRO A 505 -5.95 -4.12 -9.51
CA PRO A 505 -5.05 -3.24 -8.77
C PRO A 505 -3.69 -3.03 -9.46
N SER A 506 -3.21 -4.06 -10.14
CA SER A 506 -1.85 -4.20 -10.67
C SER A 506 -1.50 -3.19 -11.75
N THR A 507 -0.23 -2.79 -11.81
CA THR A 507 0.31 -1.90 -12.84
C THR A 507 0.62 -2.65 -14.13
N PHE A 508 1.32 -3.78 -14.05
CA PHE A 508 1.77 -4.55 -15.21
C PHE A 508 0.67 -5.49 -15.71
N LYS A 509 -0.15 -5.05 -16.66
CA LYS A 509 -1.35 -5.78 -17.11
C LYS A 509 -1.04 -7.11 -17.82
N GLY A 510 -1.78 -8.16 -17.45
CA GLY A 510 -1.83 -9.44 -18.15
C GLY A 510 -2.45 -10.53 -17.27
N SER A 511 -3.39 -11.32 -17.81
CA SER A 511 -4.16 -12.33 -17.05
C SER A 511 -3.30 -13.26 -16.21
N ASP A 512 -2.17 -13.67 -16.77
CA ASP A 512 -1.30 -14.72 -16.24
C ASP A 512 -0.07 -14.14 -15.53
N ARG A 513 0.01 -12.81 -15.40
CA ARG A 513 0.99 -12.14 -14.53
C ARG A 513 0.55 -12.27 -13.07
N PRO A 514 1.48 -12.22 -12.11
CA PRO A 514 1.12 -12.08 -10.70
C PRO A 514 0.25 -10.83 -10.48
N VAL A 515 -0.65 -10.90 -9.52
CA VAL A 515 -1.26 -9.70 -8.95
C VAL A 515 -0.22 -8.95 -8.12
N GLU A 516 -0.09 -7.65 -8.35
CA GLU A 516 0.74 -6.74 -7.57
C GLU A 516 -0.05 -5.47 -7.23
N ASN A 517 0.56 -4.54 -6.49
CA ASN A 517 -0.11 -3.35 -5.95
C ASN A 517 -1.23 -3.68 -4.94
N ILE A 518 -1.09 -4.83 -4.25
CA ILE A 518 -1.98 -5.32 -3.20
C ILE A 518 -1.31 -5.25 -1.82
N SER A 519 -2.13 -5.01 -0.80
CA SER A 519 -1.71 -4.96 0.59
C SER A 519 -1.72 -6.36 1.23
N TRP A 520 -1.21 -6.50 2.45
CA TRP A 520 -1.28 -7.77 3.17
C TRP A 520 -2.73 -8.15 3.52
N ASP A 521 -3.51 -7.17 4.00
CA ASP A 521 -4.93 -7.38 4.33
C ASP A 521 -5.78 -7.71 3.08
N ASP A 522 -5.43 -7.17 1.91
CA ASP A 522 -6.01 -7.54 0.61
C ASP A 522 -5.76 -9.01 0.28
N ALA A 523 -4.53 -9.50 0.50
CA ALA A 523 -4.16 -10.89 0.27
C ALA A 523 -4.86 -11.85 1.25
N VAL A 524 -5.06 -11.42 2.51
CA VAL A 524 -5.84 -12.17 3.51
C VAL A 524 -7.34 -12.18 3.18
N GLU A 525 -7.93 -11.07 2.75
CA GLU A 525 -9.33 -11.02 2.30
C GLU A 525 -9.54 -11.92 1.06
N PHE A 526 -8.58 -11.99 0.14
CA PHE A 526 -8.61 -12.98 -0.96
C PHE A 526 -8.62 -14.42 -0.43
N CYS A 527 -7.77 -14.74 0.55
CA CYS A 527 -7.71 -16.07 1.18
C CYS A 527 -9.01 -16.42 1.93
N ASP A 528 -9.61 -15.45 2.64
CA ASP A 528 -10.90 -15.61 3.33
C ASP A 528 -12.04 -15.86 2.33
N ARG A 529 -12.09 -15.11 1.22
CA ARG A 529 -13.07 -15.32 0.14
C ARG A 529 -12.88 -16.67 -0.55
N LEU A 530 -11.64 -17.07 -0.80
CA LEU A 530 -11.29 -18.37 -1.38
C LEU A 530 -11.71 -19.52 -0.47
N SER A 531 -11.43 -19.42 0.83
CA SER A 531 -11.88 -20.37 1.85
C SER A 531 -13.40 -20.46 1.92
N LYS A 532 -14.10 -19.32 1.99
CA LYS A 532 -15.56 -19.23 2.06
C LYS A 532 -16.26 -19.79 0.82
N LYS A 533 -15.63 -19.74 -0.36
CA LYS A 533 -16.16 -20.30 -1.62
C LYS A 533 -15.93 -21.81 -1.75
N THR A 534 -14.76 -22.29 -1.32
CA THR A 534 -14.32 -23.69 -1.52
C THR A 534 -14.71 -24.62 -0.36
N GLY A 535 -14.96 -24.07 0.83
CA GLY A 535 -15.10 -24.83 2.07
C GLY A 535 -13.78 -25.34 2.65
N ARG A 536 -12.62 -24.95 2.07
CA ARG A 536 -11.28 -25.35 2.51
C ARG A 536 -10.58 -24.21 3.24
N GLN A 537 -9.49 -24.50 3.95
CA GLN A 537 -8.75 -23.50 4.73
C GLN A 537 -7.57 -22.97 3.92
N TYR A 538 -7.82 -21.92 3.14
CA TYR A 538 -6.81 -21.16 2.41
C TYR A 538 -6.29 -19.98 3.22
N ARG A 539 -4.98 -19.74 3.16
CA ARG A 539 -4.30 -18.63 3.85
C ARG A 539 -2.98 -18.26 3.15
N LEU A 540 -2.33 -17.21 3.64
CA LEU A 540 -0.91 -16.97 3.35
C LEU A 540 -0.03 -18.08 3.97
N PRO A 541 1.11 -18.41 3.35
CA PRO A 541 2.12 -19.27 3.96
C PRO A 541 2.67 -18.64 5.25
N SER A 542 3.15 -19.47 6.18
CA SER A 542 4.14 -18.99 7.14
C SER A 542 5.49 -18.75 6.46
N GLU A 543 6.36 -17.97 7.07
CA GLU A 543 7.73 -17.81 6.59
C GLU A 543 8.47 -19.16 6.51
N ALA A 544 8.23 -20.03 7.50
CA ALA A 544 8.84 -21.35 7.57
C ALA A 544 8.35 -22.28 6.44
N GLU A 545 7.04 -22.28 6.15
CA GLU A 545 6.46 -22.96 5.00
C GLU A 545 7.04 -22.40 3.68
N TRP A 546 7.20 -21.08 3.58
CA TRP A 546 7.76 -20.44 2.39
C TRP A 546 9.23 -20.81 2.16
N GLU A 547 10.10 -20.71 3.17
CA GLU A 547 11.52 -21.04 2.99
C GLU A 547 11.73 -22.53 2.73
N TYR A 548 10.98 -23.41 3.41
CA TYR A 548 11.01 -24.85 3.14
C TYR A 548 10.60 -25.15 1.70
N ALA A 549 9.47 -24.59 1.27
CA ALA A 549 8.92 -24.81 -0.06
C ALA A 549 9.78 -24.16 -1.16
N CYS A 550 10.44 -23.04 -0.89
CA CYS A 550 11.40 -22.37 -1.78
C CYS A 550 12.65 -23.24 -1.99
N ARG A 551 13.28 -23.67 -0.88
CA ARG A 551 14.48 -24.50 -0.88
C ARG A 551 14.27 -25.85 -1.56
N ALA A 552 13.12 -26.50 -1.34
CA ALA A 552 12.82 -27.85 -1.84
C ALA A 552 14.03 -28.79 -1.71
N GLU A 553 14.38 -29.11 -0.45
CA GLU A 553 15.52 -29.94 -0.03
C GLU A 553 16.93 -29.33 -0.22
N THR A 554 17.09 -28.27 -1.01
CA THR A 554 18.41 -27.63 -1.22
C THR A 554 18.90 -26.82 0.00
N LYS A 555 20.23 -26.82 0.20
CA LYS A 555 20.92 -26.04 1.25
C LYS A 555 21.61 -24.78 0.71
N THR A 556 21.58 -24.60 -0.61
CA THR A 556 22.21 -23.50 -1.35
C THR A 556 21.41 -22.19 -1.25
N PRO A 557 21.98 -21.06 -1.69
CA PRO A 557 21.29 -19.77 -1.70
C PRO A 557 20.06 -19.75 -2.62
N PHE A 558 20.05 -20.55 -3.68
CA PHE A 558 18.91 -20.76 -4.57
C PHE A 558 18.66 -22.26 -4.76
N HIS A 559 17.44 -22.65 -5.13
CA HIS A 559 17.16 -24.05 -5.53
C HIS A 559 17.86 -24.45 -6.84
N PHE A 560 18.38 -23.47 -7.59
CA PHE A 560 19.22 -23.67 -8.76
C PHE A 560 20.67 -24.05 -8.40
N GLY A 561 21.16 -23.71 -7.21
CA GLY A 561 22.55 -23.92 -6.80
C GLY A 561 23.18 -22.68 -6.15
N GLU A 562 24.49 -22.53 -6.28
CA GLU A 562 25.28 -21.45 -5.68
C GLU A 562 25.05 -20.07 -6.33
N THR A 563 24.39 -20.01 -7.49
CA THR A 563 24.00 -18.78 -8.16
C THR A 563 22.68 -18.94 -8.93
N VAL A 564 22.24 -17.89 -9.60
CA VAL A 564 21.03 -17.82 -10.42
C VAL A 564 21.30 -16.95 -11.65
N THR A 565 20.61 -17.23 -12.76
CA THR A 565 20.68 -16.43 -14.00
C THR A 565 19.31 -15.94 -14.42
N THR A 566 19.27 -14.85 -15.21
CA THR A 566 18.01 -14.24 -15.65
C THR A 566 17.21 -15.10 -16.62
N ASP A 567 17.76 -16.22 -17.08
CA ASP A 567 17.08 -17.18 -17.96
C ASP A 567 16.28 -18.23 -17.18
N LEU A 568 16.42 -18.22 -15.85
CA LEU A 568 15.71 -19.09 -14.91
C LEU A 568 14.82 -18.31 -13.93
N ALA A 569 15.04 -17.00 -13.79
CA ALA A 569 14.37 -16.14 -12.81
C ALA A 569 14.17 -14.70 -13.35
N ASN A 570 13.16 -13.99 -12.82
CA ASN A 570 12.92 -12.59 -13.16
C ASN A 570 13.42 -11.65 -12.05
N TYR A 571 14.62 -11.10 -12.21
CA TYR A 571 15.24 -10.13 -11.30
C TYR A 571 16.08 -9.11 -12.09
N ARG A 572 16.65 -8.12 -11.41
CA ARG A 572 17.54 -7.12 -12.01
C ARG A 572 18.92 -7.72 -12.31
N GLY A 573 19.04 -8.38 -13.45
CA GLY A 573 20.31 -8.94 -13.95
C GLY A 573 21.43 -7.94 -14.28
N ARG A 574 21.23 -6.65 -14.00
CA ARG A 574 22.18 -5.56 -14.33
C ARG A 574 22.69 -4.90 -13.06
N ASP A 575 23.95 -4.48 -13.12
CA ASP A 575 24.57 -3.63 -12.10
C ASP A 575 23.75 -2.35 -11.91
N TRP A 576 23.53 -1.97 -10.66
CA TRP A 576 23.01 -0.66 -10.30
C TRP A 576 24.09 0.11 -9.55
N LYS A 577 24.42 1.32 -10.01
CA LYS A 577 25.46 2.15 -9.39
C LYS A 577 24.82 3.26 -8.57
N SER A 578 25.07 3.22 -7.27
CA SER A 578 24.48 4.12 -6.27
C SER A 578 25.56 4.59 -5.31
N GLN A 579 25.74 5.91 -5.19
CA GLN A 579 26.71 6.54 -4.28
C GLN A 579 28.13 5.92 -4.33
N GLY A 580 28.63 5.63 -5.54
CA GLY A 580 29.95 4.99 -5.75
C GLY A 580 30.01 3.49 -5.44
N LYS A 581 28.99 2.91 -4.82
CA LYS A 581 28.82 1.46 -4.63
C LYS A 581 28.17 0.87 -5.88
N THR A 582 28.56 -0.35 -6.25
CA THR A 582 27.91 -1.11 -7.33
C THR A 582 27.15 -2.27 -6.70
N ASP A 583 25.83 -2.24 -6.82
CA ASP A 583 24.95 -3.34 -6.44
C ASP A 583 24.82 -4.29 -7.65
N ALA A 584 25.38 -5.49 -7.53
CA ALA A 584 25.71 -6.33 -8.67
C ALA A 584 24.47 -6.91 -9.40
N GLY A 585 24.57 -7.03 -10.72
CA GLY A 585 23.57 -7.74 -11.55
C GLY A 585 23.66 -9.27 -11.47
N ASN A 586 24.63 -9.80 -10.74
CA ASN A 586 24.94 -11.21 -10.59
C ASN A 586 25.24 -11.55 -9.12
N TYR A 587 25.23 -12.84 -8.78
CA TYR A 587 25.56 -13.33 -7.45
C TYR A 587 26.72 -14.34 -7.52
N SER A 588 27.67 -14.26 -6.58
CA SER A 588 28.89 -15.07 -6.61
C SER A 588 29.61 -14.96 -7.98
N GLN A 589 30.14 -16.06 -8.52
CA GLN A 589 30.78 -16.13 -9.85
C GLN A 589 29.77 -16.19 -11.01
N GLY A 590 28.46 -16.12 -10.74
CA GLY A 590 27.40 -16.15 -11.76
C GLY A 590 27.47 -15.00 -12.75
N THR A 591 26.84 -15.17 -13.92
CA THR A 591 26.80 -14.15 -14.98
C THR A 591 25.74 -13.07 -14.77
N LYS A 592 26.00 -11.88 -15.32
CA LYS A 592 25.03 -10.77 -15.43
C LYS A 592 24.12 -11.02 -16.63
N GLY A 593 22.90 -10.48 -16.60
CA GLY A 593 21.86 -10.78 -17.57
C GLY A 593 20.85 -9.65 -17.80
N VAL A 594 19.60 -10.03 -18.05
CA VAL A 594 18.52 -9.12 -18.45
C VAL A 594 17.80 -8.53 -17.23
N PHE A 595 17.80 -7.20 -17.10
CA PHE A 595 16.80 -6.50 -16.31
C PHE A 595 15.55 -6.33 -17.19
N ARG A 596 14.39 -6.83 -16.74
CA ARG A 596 13.14 -6.84 -17.53
C ARG A 596 12.21 -5.67 -17.25
N GLU A 597 12.49 -4.90 -16.20
CA GLU A 597 11.79 -3.64 -15.85
C GLU A 597 10.26 -3.80 -15.61
N ALA A 598 9.78 -5.04 -15.51
CA ALA A 598 8.40 -5.44 -15.28
C ALA A 598 8.32 -6.87 -14.73
N THR A 599 7.14 -7.25 -14.23
CA THR A 599 6.81 -8.66 -13.97
C THR A 599 6.88 -9.52 -15.24
N THR A 600 6.83 -10.83 -15.09
CA THR A 600 6.60 -11.82 -16.17
C THR A 600 5.33 -12.60 -15.88
N SER A 601 4.71 -13.20 -16.91
CA SER A 601 3.67 -14.22 -16.67
C SER A 601 4.25 -15.33 -15.82
N VAL A 602 3.47 -15.89 -14.91
CA VAL A 602 3.93 -16.96 -14.02
C VAL A 602 4.34 -18.20 -14.82
N GLY A 603 5.41 -18.87 -14.42
CA GLY A 603 5.98 -20.01 -15.12
C GLY A 603 6.69 -19.68 -16.44
N SER A 604 6.96 -18.40 -16.77
CA SER A 604 7.61 -17.99 -18.04
C SER A 604 8.92 -18.72 -18.32
N PHE A 605 9.70 -19.04 -17.28
CA PHE A 605 10.98 -19.74 -17.38
C PHE A 605 10.84 -21.27 -17.54
N LYS A 606 9.64 -21.82 -17.34
CA LYS A 606 9.29 -23.25 -17.46
C LYS A 606 10.09 -24.22 -16.56
N VAL A 607 10.85 -23.69 -15.61
CA VAL A 607 11.62 -24.44 -14.60
C VAL A 607 10.96 -24.31 -13.23
N ALA A 608 10.98 -25.41 -12.47
CA ALA A 608 10.51 -25.46 -11.10
C ALA A 608 11.59 -25.98 -10.15
N ASN A 609 11.36 -25.83 -8.84
CA ASN A 609 12.14 -26.53 -7.82
C ASN A 609 11.65 -27.97 -7.63
N ALA A 610 12.29 -28.75 -6.75
CA ALA A 610 11.98 -30.17 -6.57
C ALA A 610 10.53 -30.48 -6.12
N PHE A 611 9.79 -29.50 -5.59
CA PHE A 611 8.38 -29.64 -5.22
C PHE A 611 7.40 -29.15 -6.31
N GLY A 612 7.90 -28.78 -7.50
CA GLY A 612 7.09 -28.34 -8.63
C GLY A 612 6.60 -26.88 -8.52
N LEU A 613 7.20 -26.09 -7.63
CA LEU A 613 6.91 -24.66 -7.49
C LEU A 613 7.76 -23.82 -8.43
N TYR A 614 7.12 -22.80 -9.03
CA TYR A 614 7.70 -21.87 -9.98
C TYR A 614 7.84 -20.47 -9.37
N ASP A 615 8.75 -19.68 -9.96
CA ASP A 615 8.98 -18.27 -9.64
C ASP A 615 9.32 -18.00 -8.16
N MET A 616 9.90 -18.97 -7.44
CA MET A 616 10.31 -18.83 -6.03
C MET A 616 11.51 -17.86 -5.82
N HIS A 617 12.13 -17.42 -6.91
CA HIS A 617 13.24 -16.47 -6.94
C HIS A 617 12.91 -15.35 -7.94
N GLY A 618 12.51 -14.19 -7.42
CA GLY A 618 12.14 -13.01 -8.20
C GLY A 618 10.67 -12.95 -8.62
N ASN A 619 10.43 -12.31 -9.76
CA ASN A 619 9.12 -11.86 -10.27
C ASN A 619 8.43 -10.85 -9.34
N VAL A 620 7.87 -11.26 -8.20
CA VAL A 620 7.32 -10.37 -7.16
C VAL A 620 7.65 -10.91 -5.77
N TRP A 621 7.81 -9.99 -4.81
CA TRP A 621 7.84 -10.33 -3.39
C TRP A 621 6.51 -10.96 -2.98
N GLU A 622 6.52 -11.85 -2.00
CA GLU A 622 5.34 -12.58 -1.57
C GLU A 622 5.06 -12.37 -0.09
N TRP A 623 3.86 -11.86 0.23
CA TRP A 623 3.38 -11.73 1.60
C TRP A 623 3.29 -13.09 2.33
N CYS A 624 3.89 -13.16 3.52
CA CYS A 624 3.74 -14.27 4.48
C CYS A 624 2.81 -13.83 5.64
N ALA A 625 2.30 -14.79 6.42
CA ALA A 625 1.39 -14.51 7.53
C ALA A 625 2.08 -13.82 8.73
N ASP A 626 3.37 -14.07 8.91
CA ASP A 626 4.21 -13.73 10.06
C ASP A 626 4.34 -12.23 10.34
N HIS A 627 4.56 -11.89 11.62
CA HIS A 627 5.06 -10.57 12.01
C HIS A 627 6.57 -10.50 11.77
N TRP A 628 7.08 -9.32 11.45
CA TRP A 628 8.51 -9.10 11.32
C TRP A 628 9.26 -9.35 12.64
N HIS A 629 10.38 -10.07 12.59
CA HIS A 629 11.25 -10.28 13.74
C HIS A 629 12.71 -10.10 13.29
N GLU A 630 13.48 -9.26 14.00
CA GLU A 630 14.84 -8.83 13.63
C GLU A 630 15.84 -9.97 13.39
N ASN A 631 15.58 -11.16 13.91
CA ASN A 631 16.38 -12.37 13.77
C ASN A 631 15.53 -13.59 14.22
N TYR A 632 16.06 -14.81 14.15
CA TYR A 632 15.37 -16.06 14.50
C TYR A 632 15.52 -16.52 15.96
N GLN A 633 15.98 -15.67 16.89
CA GLN A 633 16.04 -16.04 18.31
C GLN A 633 14.62 -16.20 18.88
N GLY A 634 14.25 -17.44 19.24
CA GLY A 634 12.90 -17.76 19.70
C GLY A 634 11.88 -18.04 18.59
N ALA A 635 12.33 -18.27 17.34
CA ALA A 635 11.46 -18.62 16.23
C ALA A 635 10.71 -19.97 16.46
N PRO A 636 9.46 -20.13 15.98
CA PRO A 636 8.74 -21.40 16.03
C PRO A 636 9.43 -22.51 15.23
N THR A 637 9.54 -23.70 15.82
CA THR A 637 10.18 -24.88 15.20
C THR A 637 9.19 -25.88 14.59
N ASP A 638 7.90 -25.53 14.52
CA ASP A 638 6.80 -26.40 14.07
C ASP A 638 6.07 -25.91 12.81
N GLY A 639 6.67 -24.98 12.07
CA GLY A 639 6.17 -24.46 10.81
C GLY A 639 5.04 -23.43 10.91
N LYS A 640 4.55 -23.10 12.12
CA LYS A 640 3.54 -22.06 12.31
C LYS A 640 4.11 -20.67 12.05
N ALA A 641 3.23 -19.75 11.63
CA ALA A 641 3.57 -18.35 11.49
C ALA A 641 3.96 -17.72 12.85
N TRP A 642 5.08 -17.01 12.87
CA TRP A 642 5.57 -16.32 14.05
C TRP A 642 4.79 -15.01 14.27
N LEU A 643 3.78 -15.10 15.14
CA LEU A 643 2.94 -13.98 15.54
C LEU A 643 3.41 -13.44 16.90
N SER A 644 3.33 -12.12 17.07
CA SER A 644 3.66 -11.43 18.32
C SER A 644 2.38 -10.88 18.96
N GLU A 645 2.25 -11.02 20.28
CA GLU A 645 1.15 -10.43 21.06
C GLU A 645 1.29 -8.91 21.19
N LYS A 646 2.53 -8.41 21.11
CA LYS A 646 2.78 -6.97 20.94
C LYS A 646 2.33 -6.59 19.54
N ASN A 647 1.68 -5.44 19.40
CA ASN A 647 1.11 -4.92 18.15
C ASN A 647 2.20 -4.47 17.16
N ASN A 648 3.08 -5.39 16.78
CA ASN A 648 4.10 -5.27 15.76
C ASN A 648 3.40 -5.40 14.40
N GLN A 649 3.34 -4.29 13.68
CA GLN A 649 2.45 -4.17 12.53
C GLN A 649 3.09 -4.76 11.27
N PHE A 650 4.43 -4.69 11.15
CA PHE A 650 5.15 -5.10 9.96
C PHE A 650 4.94 -6.57 9.62
N ARG A 651 4.62 -6.84 8.34
CA ARG A 651 4.42 -8.17 7.78
C ARG A 651 5.61 -8.56 6.93
N LEU A 652 5.91 -9.86 6.95
CA LEU A 652 7.08 -10.41 6.32
C LEU A 652 6.84 -10.69 4.82
N ILE A 653 7.85 -10.45 3.99
CA ILE A 653 7.85 -10.76 2.56
C ILE A 653 9.09 -11.56 2.14
N ARG A 654 8.91 -12.47 1.17
CA ARG A 654 9.95 -13.35 0.63
C ARG A 654 10.01 -13.37 -0.90
N GLY A 655 11.08 -13.93 -1.47
CA GLY A 655 11.22 -14.21 -2.91
C GLY A 655 12.14 -13.29 -3.71
N GLY A 656 12.30 -12.03 -3.33
CA GLY A 656 12.87 -11.01 -4.23
C GLY A 656 11.82 -10.52 -5.24
N SER A 657 12.21 -9.76 -6.27
CA SER A 657 11.28 -9.33 -7.32
C SER A 657 12.01 -8.97 -8.62
N TRP A 658 11.25 -8.70 -9.69
CA TRP A 658 11.76 -8.20 -10.97
C TRP A 658 12.70 -7.00 -10.85
N PHE A 659 12.54 -6.19 -9.79
CA PHE A 659 13.32 -4.98 -9.53
C PHE A 659 14.60 -5.21 -8.71
N ASN A 660 14.67 -6.30 -7.94
CA ASN A 660 15.74 -6.52 -6.98
C ASN A 660 16.97 -7.19 -7.60
N ASN A 661 18.11 -7.07 -6.93
CA ASN A 661 19.32 -7.82 -7.24
C ASN A 661 19.12 -9.34 -6.96
N PRO A 662 20.02 -10.24 -7.41
CA PRO A 662 19.88 -11.66 -7.10
C PRO A 662 20.08 -12.00 -5.62
N ARG A 663 20.83 -11.21 -4.84
CA ARG A 663 21.00 -11.40 -3.38
C ARG A 663 19.67 -11.39 -2.63
N ASP A 664 18.80 -10.44 -2.96
CA ASP A 664 17.48 -10.29 -2.34
C ASP A 664 16.53 -11.43 -2.74
N CYS A 665 16.88 -12.20 -3.79
CA CYS A 665 16.11 -13.35 -4.27
C CYS A 665 16.55 -14.68 -3.61
N ARG A 666 17.55 -14.69 -2.70
CA ARG A 666 18.01 -15.92 -2.01
C ARG A 666 16.90 -16.55 -1.17
N SER A 667 16.91 -17.89 -1.08
CA SER A 667 16.01 -18.69 -0.24
C SER A 667 15.97 -18.23 1.22
N ALA A 668 17.11 -17.79 1.78
CA ALA A 668 17.20 -17.31 3.16
C ALA A 668 16.86 -15.83 3.34
N TYR A 669 16.72 -15.05 2.26
CA TYR A 669 16.57 -13.60 2.36
C TYR A 669 15.19 -13.21 2.90
N ARG A 670 15.19 -12.34 3.91
CA ARG A 670 13.99 -11.83 4.60
C ARG A 670 13.89 -10.32 4.44
N ASN A 671 12.68 -9.82 4.20
CA ASN A 671 12.36 -8.40 4.28
C ASN A 671 10.96 -8.19 4.86
N TYR A 672 10.56 -6.94 5.10
CA TYR A 672 9.25 -6.60 5.64
C TYR A 672 8.71 -5.28 5.08
N PHE A 673 7.40 -5.10 5.18
CA PHE A 673 6.70 -3.83 4.95
C PHE A 673 5.52 -3.70 5.91
N ASN A 674 4.96 -2.49 6.04
CA ASN A 674 3.71 -2.26 6.77
C ASN A 674 2.54 -2.92 5.98
N PRO A 675 1.59 -3.64 6.62
CA PRO A 675 0.52 -4.37 5.94
C PRO A 675 -0.36 -3.54 5.00
N ASP A 676 -0.41 -2.21 5.17
CA ASP A 676 -1.13 -1.28 4.31
C ASP A 676 -0.41 -0.97 2.97
N VAL A 677 0.89 -1.28 2.85
CA VAL A 677 1.74 -0.94 1.71
C VAL A 677 1.30 -1.68 0.46
N ARG A 678 1.28 -0.95 -0.67
CA ARG A 678 0.94 -1.44 -2.00
C ARG A 678 2.05 -1.04 -2.96
N LEU A 679 2.73 -2.02 -3.55
CA LEU A 679 3.87 -1.78 -4.45
C LEU A 679 3.79 -2.69 -5.68
N ILE A 680 4.28 -2.17 -6.81
CA ILE A 680 4.26 -2.80 -8.14
C ILE A 680 5.17 -4.03 -8.30
N ASN A 681 5.74 -4.50 -7.18
CA ASN A 681 6.63 -5.63 -7.09
C ASN A 681 6.36 -6.50 -5.85
N ILE A 682 5.22 -6.32 -5.17
CA ILE A 682 4.73 -7.20 -4.10
C ILE A 682 3.38 -7.80 -4.51
N GLY A 683 3.30 -9.13 -4.45
CA GLY A 683 2.11 -9.96 -4.58
C GLY A 683 2.09 -11.03 -3.48
N PHE A 684 1.58 -12.22 -3.79
CA PHE A 684 1.53 -13.35 -2.85
C PHE A 684 1.28 -14.68 -3.59
N ARG A 685 1.54 -15.81 -2.89
CA ARG A 685 0.92 -17.11 -3.19
C ARG A 685 0.14 -17.60 -1.97
N VAL A 686 -0.78 -18.54 -2.19
CA VAL A 686 -1.63 -19.10 -1.13
C VAL A 686 -1.19 -20.51 -0.74
N VAL A 687 -1.55 -20.92 0.46
CA VAL A 687 -1.47 -22.31 0.92
C VAL A 687 -2.84 -22.81 1.38
N CYS A 688 -3.08 -24.13 1.31
CA CYS A 688 -4.25 -24.78 1.86
C CYS A 688 -3.84 -25.89 2.84
N VAL A 689 -4.51 -25.93 4.00
CA VAL A 689 -4.32 -26.98 5.01
C VAL A 689 -4.93 -28.30 4.52
N LEU A 690 -4.18 -29.39 4.64
CA LEU A 690 -4.72 -30.74 4.43
C LEU A 690 -5.56 -31.15 5.64
N SER A 691 -6.84 -31.43 5.42
CA SER A 691 -7.71 -31.98 6.45
C SER A 691 -7.26 -33.40 6.81
N ARG A 692 -6.89 -33.64 8.07
CA ARG A 692 -6.60 -35.00 8.54
C ARG A 692 -7.90 -35.82 8.51
N THR A 693 -7.93 -36.87 7.69
CA THR A 693 -8.74 -38.05 7.99
C THR A 693 -8.19 -38.67 9.27
N LEU A 694 -9.01 -38.65 10.32
CA LEU A 694 -8.80 -39.39 11.58
C LEU A 694 -9.28 -40.83 11.41
#